data_AF-A0A956KH88-F1
#
_entry.id   AF-A0A956KH88-F1
#
_cell.length_a   1.000
_cell.length_b   1.000
_cell.length_c   1.000
_cell.angle_alpha   90.00
_cell.angle_beta   90.00
_cell.angle_gamma   90.00
#
_symmetry.space_group_name_H-M   'P 1'
#
loop_
_entity.id
_entity.type
_entity.pdbx_description
1 polymer ?
#
loop_
_entity_poly.entity_id
_entity_poly.type
_entity_poly.pdbx_seq_one_letter_code
_entity_poly.pdbx_strand_id
1 'polypeptide(L)'
;DLDGDGAPELLLRPTGGRDAPLVRATPDLPQVASSPAARRTLALDPGGEPGLVLTWTAAGETSDAALARFVGGAREEVLRWREGAPLATLSHDLDGDGDRELLIGTGPYTRRVLEVIEEDGRAALRSPAPSLDRRASDVVDLLAADLDDDGRVELVAVLGPWIAYEVRVLRHDPATDTYVDVARRRLGSIDDAVIVRRAGAPPEIAVYRSHLLESPAAFPKERPRGEERGLYRLALRDDALEVVSFSPERAPTGSYRELMAGDLDGDGDDELILGHVGGGGGEPVYGVIEVFASGEVDGAPLMTLSGAMPVHVGDLDGDGDAELVAVIHEQDGDRVWTLGSGEQPLPVARDEPITPPEDALEGAPDRMRRRVQELADMGLDQAAGDVLERVAEMVEEPGDRARLLVAAADQHERRALDRRAARLYARAAREPGVAVEASLGAARALLRLGAHAEALAALAGLEGRRLDDEDARALAALRAELEAMRSRAVVTRFDRPLVGDWQLAQPRAMQRDRVAGTLRVDALTRGPLLSRAVTWDGRRIELALELDVRRVEWGSALHFHLTSGPGDRWADAVISVTGVGGGGERALEVVCAGTGVLDSTRVPIESGARMVGSPRLRVYHVIDRARGESICSVIHGDDEPVDLRSKLGDTPLGDAYRLELFADYASPAWLSADIHRLEARGVEVAEGEPPRSPVASRLVDGDLVGALGALEADTPADLRFAVLSRLGRAEVAREVLREALASEGFAAVRPWLVEALHTRWPESQGVIREVVSPEQRAELIAEAWGQALASEPGDGAAAQALHGGLTDLELGAAPTPRDVERLLLRASAAARLGLDEDARVD
;
A
#
# COMPACT_ATOMS: atom_id res chain seq x y z
N ASP A 1 18.36 -20.09 15.29
CA ASP A 1 18.58 -20.17 16.73
C ASP A 1 18.57 -18.77 17.34
N LEU A 2 17.39 -18.28 17.71
CA LEU A 2 17.21 -16.95 18.29
C LEU A 2 17.49 -16.91 19.79
N ASP A 3 17.45 -18.04 20.50
CA ASP A 3 17.70 -18.12 21.94
C ASP A 3 19.03 -18.78 22.35
N GLY A 4 19.80 -19.28 21.37
CA GLY A 4 21.14 -19.85 21.53
C GLY A 4 21.15 -21.32 21.93
N ASP A 5 20.05 -22.05 21.79
CA ASP A 5 19.93 -23.44 22.22
C ASP A 5 20.23 -24.48 21.13
N GLY A 6 20.58 -24.01 19.93
CA GLY A 6 20.95 -24.78 18.77
C GLY A 6 19.78 -25.22 17.89
N ALA A 7 18.52 -24.96 18.27
CA ALA A 7 17.38 -25.23 17.41
C ALA A 7 17.00 -24.00 16.56
N PRO A 8 16.47 -24.19 15.34
CA PRO A 8 15.93 -23.08 14.56
C PRO A 8 14.55 -22.65 15.08
N GLU A 9 14.29 -21.34 15.00
CA GLU A 9 12.98 -20.74 15.26
C GLU A 9 12.53 -19.93 14.05
N LEU A 10 11.22 -19.88 13.85
CA LEU A 10 10.57 -19.03 12.86
C LEU A 10 9.89 -17.87 13.57
N LEU A 11 10.13 -16.66 13.08
CA LEU A 11 9.39 -15.48 13.51
C LEU A 11 8.22 -15.24 12.56
N LEU A 12 7.00 -15.51 13.01
CA LEU A 12 5.81 -15.36 12.19
C LEU A 12 5.23 -13.95 12.34
N ARG A 13 4.82 -13.35 11.23
CA ARG A 13 4.16 -12.03 11.24
C ARG A 13 2.64 -12.20 11.32
N PRO A 14 1.96 -11.69 12.36
CA PRO A 14 0.51 -11.79 12.46
C PRO A 14 -0.16 -10.82 11.48
N THR A 15 -1.30 -11.24 10.92
CA THR A 15 -2.15 -10.44 10.03
C THR A 15 -2.87 -9.28 10.76
N GLY A 16 -3.01 -9.32 12.09
CA GLY A 16 -3.65 -8.26 12.88
C GLY A 16 -3.22 -8.15 14.36
N GLY A 17 -2.12 -8.81 14.75
CA GLY A 17 -1.66 -8.90 16.14
C GLY A 17 -0.65 -7.80 16.54
N ARG A 18 -0.59 -7.51 17.83
CA ARG A 18 0.42 -6.58 18.42
C ARG A 18 1.77 -7.24 18.69
N ASP A 19 1.89 -8.57 18.65
CA ASP A 19 3.16 -9.27 18.85
C ASP A 19 3.33 -10.38 17.79
N ALA A 20 4.54 -10.50 17.25
CA ALA A 20 4.94 -11.56 16.32
C ALA A 20 5.35 -12.82 17.10
N PRO A 21 4.64 -13.96 16.95
CA PRO A 21 5.00 -15.17 17.64
C PRO A 21 6.32 -15.73 17.11
N LEU A 22 7.16 -16.15 18.05
CA LEU A 22 8.36 -16.92 17.76
C LEU A 22 8.03 -18.40 18.02
N VAL A 23 8.14 -19.23 17.00
CA VAL A 23 7.83 -20.66 17.06
C VAL A 23 9.07 -21.49 16.79
N ARG A 24 9.18 -22.69 17.38
CA ARG A 24 10.21 -23.65 16.96
C ARG A 24 9.96 -24.06 15.51
N ALA A 25 11.03 -24.23 14.75
CA ALA A 25 10.98 -24.84 13.43
C ALA A 25 10.92 -26.38 13.57
N THR A 26 9.80 -26.86 14.11
CA THR A 26 9.42 -28.28 14.15
C THR A 26 8.02 -28.41 13.53
N PRO A 27 7.55 -29.61 13.15
CA PRO A 27 6.30 -29.72 12.39
C PRO A 27 5.07 -29.18 13.12
N ASP A 28 5.09 -29.20 14.46
CA ASP A 28 4.03 -28.71 15.33
C ASP A 28 4.12 -27.21 15.65
N LEU A 29 5.19 -26.53 15.23
CA LEU A 29 5.43 -25.08 15.37
C LEU A 29 5.07 -24.51 16.76
N PRO A 30 5.55 -25.10 17.88
CA PRO A 30 5.19 -24.64 19.21
C PRO A 30 5.74 -23.24 19.45
N GLN A 31 4.87 -22.33 19.90
CA GLN A 31 5.29 -20.99 20.28
C GLN A 31 6.18 -21.01 21.52
N VAL A 32 7.37 -20.43 21.40
CA VAL A 32 8.37 -20.32 22.49
C VAL A 32 8.47 -18.91 23.06
N ALA A 33 8.20 -17.88 22.25
CA ALA A 33 8.22 -16.48 22.69
C ALA A 33 7.32 -15.60 21.82
N SER A 34 7.36 -14.29 22.06
CA SER A 34 6.77 -13.27 21.19
C SER A 34 7.68 -12.04 21.10
N SER A 35 7.62 -11.36 19.96
CA SER A 35 8.34 -10.10 19.71
C SER A 35 7.34 -8.97 19.51
N PRO A 36 7.59 -7.74 20.03
CA PRO A 36 6.68 -6.61 19.83
C PRO A 36 6.40 -6.34 18.34
N ALA A 37 5.18 -5.94 18.01
CA ALA A 37 4.83 -5.58 16.65
C ALA A 37 5.71 -4.43 16.16
N ALA A 38 6.35 -4.69 15.03
CA ALA A 38 6.98 -3.68 14.21
C ALA A 38 6.32 -3.69 12.84
N ARG A 39 6.51 -2.61 12.06
CA ARG A 39 5.97 -2.55 10.70
C ARG A 39 6.66 -3.58 9.79
N ARG A 40 7.93 -3.86 10.09
CA ARG A 40 8.66 -4.99 9.55
C ARG A 40 9.56 -5.58 10.64
N THR A 41 9.69 -6.90 10.60
CA THR A 41 10.66 -7.61 11.40
C THR A 41 11.41 -8.59 10.50
N LEU A 42 12.73 -8.61 10.63
CA LEU A 42 13.65 -9.51 9.93
C LEU A 42 14.58 -10.14 10.96
N ALA A 43 15.25 -11.23 10.60
CA ALA A 43 16.18 -11.94 11.47
C ALA A 43 17.56 -12.06 10.82
N LEU A 44 18.60 -12.11 11.65
CA LEU A 44 19.99 -12.31 11.29
C LEU A 44 20.57 -13.40 12.19
N ASP A 45 21.31 -14.33 11.61
CA ASP A 45 21.95 -15.44 12.32
C ASP A 45 23.49 -15.26 12.34
N PRO A 46 24.08 -14.80 13.45
CA PRO A 46 25.53 -14.64 13.57
C PRO A 46 26.30 -15.96 13.55
N GLY A 47 25.64 -17.11 13.73
CA GLY A 47 26.29 -18.41 13.80
C GLY A 47 26.93 -18.68 15.16
N GLY A 48 26.52 -19.76 15.83
CA GLY A 48 27.07 -20.14 17.15
C GLY A 48 26.73 -19.20 18.31
N GLU A 49 25.98 -18.12 18.05
CA GLU A 49 25.43 -17.19 19.03
C GLU A 49 23.91 -17.03 18.85
N PRO A 50 23.18 -16.54 19.88
CA PRO A 50 21.78 -16.21 19.73
C PRO A 50 21.56 -15.18 18.61
N GLY A 51 20.62 -15.50 17.72
CA GLY A 51 20.28 -14.67 16.59
C GLY A 51 19.74 -13.29 16.96
N LEU A 52 19.77 -12.41 15.97
CA LEU A 52 19.39 -11.01 16.10
C LEU A 52 18.08 -10.76 15.36
N VAL A 53 17.24 -9.91 15.95
CA VAL A 53 15.98 -9.46 15.39
C VAL A 53 16.07 -7.99 15.04
N LEU A 54 15.90 -7.71 13.76
CA LEU A 54 15.82 -6.36 13.20
C LEU A 54 14.35 -5.95 13.14
N THR A 55 13.97 -4.97 13.96
CA THR A 55 12.64 -4.34 13.89
C THR A 55 12.73 -2.97 13.26
N TRP A 56 11.73 -2.64 12.45
CA TRP A 56 11.59 -1.31 11.86
C TRP A 56 10.22 -0.69 12.18
N THR A 57 10.25 0.52 12.71
CA THR A 57 9.05 1.31 13.03
C THR A 57 9.04 2.59 12.21
N ALA A 58 8.00 2.73 11.38
CA ALA A 58 7.78 3.97 10.66
C ALA A 58 7.14 5.00 11.61
N ALA A 59 7.88 6.05 12.01
CA ALA A 59 7.38 7.13 12.85
C ALA A 59 7.72 8.51 12.25
N GLY A 60 6.72 9.30 11.83
CA GLY A 60 6.98 10.66 11.35
C GLY A 60 7.87 10.74 10.09
N GLU A 61 8.77 11.71 10.07
CA GLU A 61 9.76 12.00 9.02
C GLU A 61 11.02 11.12 9.09
N THR A 62 11.22 10.34 10.15
CA THR A 62 12.39 9.48 10.34
C THR A 62 11.98 8.12 10.88
N SER A 63 12.16 7.07 10.09
CA SER A 63 11.90 5.71 10.56
C SER A 63 13.11 5.17 11.32
N ASP A 64 12.85 4.46 12.43
CA ASP A 64 13.90 3.88 13.27
C ASP A 64 14.00 2.37 12.99
N ALA A 65 15.22 1.93 12.74
CA ALA A 65 15.60 0.52 12.77
C ALA A 65 16.27 0.22 14.11
N ALA A 66 15.93 -0.92 14.70
CA ALA A 66 16.52 -1.41 15.94
C ALA A 66 16.83 -2.89 15.81
N LEU A 67 18.09 -3.22 16.07
CA LEU A 67 18.62 -4.58 16.14
C LEU A 67 18.68 -5.01 17.60
N ALA A 68 18.21 -6.21 17.90
CA ALA A 68 18.15 -6.71 19.26
C ALA A 68 18.41 -8.21 19.31
N ARG A 69 18.88 -8.71 20.46
CA ARG A 69 19.02 -10.13 20.74
C ARG A 69 18.05 -10.59 21.82
N PHE A 70 17.78 -11.89 21.89
CA PHE A 70 17.04 -12.48 23.00
C PHE A 70 18.00 -13.09 24.01
N VAL A 71 17.91 -12.65 25.26
CA VAL A 71 18.71 -13.15 26.38
C VAL A 71 17.76 -13.53 27.52
N GLY A 72 17.68 -14.82 27.83
CA GLY A 72 16.82 -15.33 28.90
C GLY A 72 15.33 -15.02 28.70
N GLY A 73 14.85 -15.04 27.45
CA GLY A 73 13.47 -14.72 27.08
C GLY A 73 13.14 -13.21 27.07
N ALA A 74 14.11 -12.35 27.35
CA ALA A 74 13.97 -10.89 27.25
C ALA A 74 14.73 -10.34 26.05
N ARG A 75 14.19 -9.29 25.43
CA ARG A 75 14.82 -8.61 24.31
C ARG A 75 15.81 -7.54 24.80
N GLU A 76 17.05 -7.60 24.34
CA GLU A 76 18.11 -6.61 24.58
C GLU A 76 18.45 -5.89 23.28
N GLU A 77 18.29 -4.56 23.25
CA GLU A 77 18.65 -3.75 22.07
C GLU A 77 20.17 -3.64 21.93
N VAL A 78 20.68 -4.05 20.78
CA VAL A 78 22.10 -4.05 20.42
C VAL A 78 22.47 -2.75 19.72
N LEU A 79 21.62 -2.29 18.79
CA LEU A 79 21.86 -1.11 17.99
C LEU A 79 20.53 -0.46 17.57
N ARG A 80 20.48 0.87 17.55
CA ARG A 80 19.37 1.64 16.99
C ARG A 80 19.89 2.78 16.12
N TRP A 81 19.29 2.93 14.94
CA TRP A 81 19.67 3.96 13.98
C TRP A 81 18.48 4.41 13.14
N ARG A 82 18.66 5.51 12.43
CA ARG A 82 17.68 6.02 11.47
C ARG A 82 17.92 5.38 10.12
N GLU A 83 16.88 4.80 9.55
CA GLU A 83 16.98 4.03 8.31
C GLU A 83 15.70 4.06 7.50
N GLY A 84 15.85 3.89 6.19
CA GLY A 84 14.75 3.48 5.31
C GLY A 84 14.18 2.11 5.73
N ALA A 85 13.12 1.66 5.05
CA ALA A 85 12.58 0.35 5.37
C ALA A 85 13.61 -0.74 5.03
N PRO A 86 14.06 -1.58 5.99
CA PRO A 86 14.86 -2.74 5.64
C PRO A 86 14.00 -3.67 4.79
N LEU A 87 14.58 -4.21 3.73
CA LEU A 87 13.91 -5.09 2.79
C LEU A 87 14.45 -6.51 2.83
N ALA A 88 15.75 -6.64 3.00
CA ALA A 88 16.46 -7.92 2.96
C ALA A 88 17.44 -8.02 4.14
N THR A 89 17.74 -9.24 4.54
CA THR A 89 18.79 -9.57 5.50
C THR A 89 19.51 -10.82 5.03
N LEU A 90 20.83 -10.86 5.21
CA LEU A 90 21.65 -12.02 4.87
C LEU A 90 22.65 -12.28 5.99
N SER A 91 22.86 -13.56 6.29
CA SER A 91 23.84 -14.04 7.26
C SER A 91 24.64 -15.19 6.67
N HIS A 92 25.86 -14.91 6.22
CA HIS A 92 26.71 -15.89 5.54
C HIS A 92 28.19 -15.52 5.68
N ASP A 93 29.06 -16.52 5.67
CA ASP A 93 30.53 -16.35 5.59
C ASP A 93 30.90 -16.05 4.13
N LEU A 94 31.03 -14.77 3.79
CA LEU A 94 31.25 -14.26 2.44
C LEU A 94 32.73 -14.01 2.14
N ASP A 95 33.58 -13.93 3.15
CA ASP A 95 35.04 -13.74 2.98
C ASP A 95 35.88 -14.99 3.28
N GLY A 96 35.25 -16.04 3.82
CA GLY A 96 35.85 -17.34 4.09
C GLY A 96 36.66 -17.40 5.38
N ASP A 97 36.50 -16.44 6.29
CA ASP A 97 37.21 -16.41 7.57
C ASP A 97 36.56 -17.29 8.66
N GLY A 98 35.35 -17.77 8.41
CA GLY A 98 34.57 -18.64 9.29
C GLY A 98 33.55 -17.93 10.16
N ASP A 99 33.60 -16.60 10.25
CA ASP A 99 32.56 -15.76 10.84
C ASP A 99 31.51 -15.41 9.77
N ARG A 100 30.30 -15.04 10.18
CA ARG A 100 29.22 -14.68 9.24
C ARG A 100 29.06 -13.18 9.14
N GLU A 101 29.12 -12.64 7.93
CA GLU A 101 28.73 -11.27 7.66
C GLU A 101 27.21 -11.10 7.82
N LEU A 102 26.82 -10.01 8.47
CA LEU A 102 25.44 -9.66 8.76
C LEU A 102 25.01 -8.47 7.91
N LEU A 103 24.44 -8.75 6.74
CA LEU A 103 24.06 -7.72 5.78
C LEU A 103 22.58 -7.35 5.86
N ILE A 104 22.28 -6.07 5.65
CA ILE A 104 20.93 -5.50 5.62
C ILE A 104 20.77 -4.72 4.32
N GLY A 105 19.83 -5.16 3.48
CA GLY A 105 19.39 -4.44 2.30
C GLY A 105 18.29 -3.45 2.67
N THR A 106 18.41 -2.20 2.23
CA THR A 106 17.43 -1.15 2.54
C THR A 106 16.68 -0.71 1.29
N GLY A 107 15.42 -0.33 1.52
CA GLY A 107 14.47 0.08 0.50
C GLY A 107 14.35 1.59 0.39
N PRO A 108 13.12 2.11 0.22
CA PRO A 108 12.91 3.51 -0.05
C PRO A 108 13.62 4.45 0.94
N TYR A 109 13.96 5.65 0.46
CA TYR A 109 14.68 6.75 1.13
C TYR A 109 16.21 6.58 1.26
N THR A 110 16.73 5.38 1.54
CA THR A 110 18.17 5.19 1.78
C THR A 110 18.88 4.26 0.81
N ARG A 111 18.24 3.17 0.35
CA ARG A 111 18.63 2.38 -0.82
C ARG A 111 20.10 1.96 -0.88
N ARG A 112 20.54 1.31 0.18
CA ARG A 112 21.93 0.88 0.43
C ARG A 112 22.01 -0.51 1.04
N VAL A 113 23.21 -1.09 0.97
CA VAL A 113 23.57 -2.28 1.75
C VAL A 113 24.36 -1.82 2.98
N LEU A 114 23.96 -2.33 4.13
CA LEU A 114 24.65 -2.11 5.40
C LEU A 114 25.17 -3.43 5.93
N GLU A 115 26.30 -3.38 6.61
CA GLU A 115 26.85 -4.51 7.37
C GLU A 115 26.90 -4.14 8.85
N VAL A 116 26.45 -5.07 9.70
CA VAL A 116 26.61 -4.96 11.14
C VAL A 116 28.01 -5.47 11.50
N ILE A 117 28.82 -4.58 12.07
CA ILE A 117 30.19 -4.89 12.50
C ILE A 117 30.35 -4.64 13.99
N GLU A 118 31.40 -5.19 14.59
CA GLU A 118 31.84 -4.82 15.93
C GLU A 118 32.96 -3.77 15.87
N GLU A 119 32.74 -2.60 16.47
CA GLU A 119 33.70 -1.51 16.61
C GLU A 119 33.84 -1.14 18.10
N ASP A 120 35.06 -1.26 18.64
CA ASP A 120 35.36 -0.97 20.05
C ASP A 120 34.45 -1.70 21.07
N GLY A 121 34.06 -2.94 20.78
CA GLY A 121 33.19 -3.74 21.66
C GLY A 121 31.70 -3.40 21.55
N ARG A 122 31.29 -2.71 20.47
CA ARG A 122 29.91 -2.29 20.23
C ARG A 122 29.51 -2.54 18.78
N ALA A 123 28.25 -2.86 18.56
CA ALA A 123 27.71 -2.93 17.21
C ALA A 123 27.73 -1.56 16.53
N ALA A 124 28.20 -1.53 15.29
CA ALA A 124 28.21 -0.38 14.39
C ALA A 124 27.76 -0.80 12.98
N LEU A 125 27.61 0.17 12.08
CA LEU A 125 27.21 -0.06 10.70
C LEU A 125 28.25 0.50 9.73
N ARG A 126 28.59 -0.29 8.71
CA ARG A 126 29.38 0.17 7.55
C ARG A 126 28.65 -0.10 6.24
N SER A 127 29.14 0.53 5.16
CA SER A 127 28.71 0.26 3.78
C SER A 127 29.76 -0.63 3.11
N PRO A 128 29.51 -1.94 2.95
CA PRO A 128 30.50 -2.85 2.39
C PRO A 128 30.48 -2.89 0.85
N ALA A 129 29.45 -2.32 0.22
CA ALA A 129 29.28 -2.33 -1.23
C ALA A 129 29.00 -0.92 -1.80
N PRO A 130 29.98 0.01 -1.79
CA PRO A 130 29.77 1.38 -2.28
C PRO A 130 29.36 1.48 -3.76
N SER A 131 29.63 0.45 -4.57
CA SER A 131 29.15 0.37 -5.95
C SER A 131 27.63 0.22 -6.01
N LEU A 132 27.04 -0.59 -5.11
CA LEU A 132 25.59 -0.80 -4.99
C LEU A 132 24.90 0.44 -4.46
N ASP A 133 25.41 1.03 -3.39
CA ASP A 133 24.81 2.20 -2.74
C ASP A 133 24.65 3.39 -3.71
N ARG A 134 25.64 3.59 -4.59
CA ARG A 134 25.57 4.62 -5.64
C ARG A 134 24.47 4.38 -6.68
N ARG A 135 23.93 3.16 -6.78
CA ARG A 135 22.79 2.88 -7.65
C ARG A 135 21.50 3.47 -7.09
N ALA A 136 21.41 3.67 -5.77
CA ALA A 136 20.23 4.20 -5.09
C ALA A 136 18.94 3.51 -5.58
N SER A 137 18.96 2.18 -5.62
CA SER A 137 17.81 1.31 -5.94
C SER A 137 17.45 0.49 -4.70
N ASP A 138 16.18 0.12 -4.58
CA ASP A 138 15.75 -0.71 -3.46
C ASP A 138 16.48 -2.05 -3.51
N VAL A 139 17.09 -2.47 -2.38
CA VAL A 139 17.73 -3.78 -2.25
C VAL A 139 16.67 -4.76 -1.79
N VAL A 140 15.97 -5.38 -2.75
CA VAL A 140 14.79 -6.21 -2.49
C VAL A 140 15.17 -7.50 -1.77
N ASP A 141 16.31 -8.08 -2.16
CA ASP A 141 16.79 -9.33 -1.62
C ASP A 141 18.34 -9.41 -1.66
N LEU A 142 18.90 -10.23 -0.76
CA LEU A 142 20.32 -10.51 -0.59
C LEU A 142 20.51 -12.02 -0.41
N LEU A 143 21.24 -12.66 -1.32
CA LEU A 143 21.49 -14.11 -1.29
C LEU A 143 23.00 -14.40 -1.29
N ALA A 144 23.37 -15.61 -0.91
CA ALA A 144 24.76 -16.06 -0.91
C ALA A 144 24.86 -17.53 -1.35
N ALA A 145 25.78 -17.80 -2.28
CA ALA A 145 26.16 -19.15 -2.70
C ALA A 145 27.48 -19.11 -3.46
N ASP A 146 28.21 -20.23 -3.48
CA ASP A 146 29.30 -20.46 -4.43
C ASP A 146 28.68 -20.81 -5.80
N LEU A 147 28.48 -19.79 -6.63
CA LEU A 147 27.67 -19.89 -7.85
C LEU A 147 28.44 -20.50 -9.03
N ASP A 148 29.76 -20.55 -8.95
CA ASP A 148 30.62 -21.13 -9.99
C ASP A 148 31.52 -22.29 -9.53
N ASP A 149 31.29 -22.81 -8.32
CA ASP A 149 31.97 -23.98 -7.72
C ASP A 149 33.49 -23.75 -7.61
N ASP A 150 33.90 -22.50 -7.32
CA ASP A 150 35.30 -22.11 -7.15
C ASP A 150 35.77 -22.16 -5.68
N GLY A 151 34.85 -22.47 -4.77
CA GLY A 151 35.04 -22.55 -3.32
C GLY A 151 34.90 -21.21 -2.60
N ARG A 152 34.54 -20.13 -3.30
CA ARG A 152 34.26 -18.81 -2.72
C ARG A 152 32.77 -18.54 -2.83
N VAL A 153 32.23 -17.89 -1.81
CA VAL A 153 30.83 -17.52 -1.82
C VAL A 153 30.67 -16.16 -2.49
N GLU A 154 29.76 -16.08 -3.46
CA GLU A 154 29.32 -14.82 -4.03
C GLU A 154 28.14 -14.23 -3.27
N LEU A 155 28.14 -12.90 -3.15
CA LEU A 155 26.99 -12.11 -2.75
C LEU A 155 26.11 -11.81 -3.98
N VAL A 156 24.83 -12.13 -3.90
CA VAL A 156 23.82 -11.72 -4.90
C VAL A 156 22.97 -10.59 -4.30
N ALA A 157 22.99 -9.44 -4.96
CA ALA A 157 22.11 -8.32 -4.65
C ALA A 157 21.01 -8.19 -5.71
N VAL A 158 19.76 -8.27 -5.27
CA VAL A 158 18.58 -8.09 -6.11
C VAL A 158 18.09 -6.66 -5.97
N LEU A 159 18.29 -5.88 -7.03
CA LEU A 159 17.97 -4.46 -7.03
C LEU A 159 16.64 -4.25 -7.75
N GLY A 160 15.64 -3.87 -6.97
CA GLY A 160 14.28 -3.62 -7.41
C GLY A 160 14.11 -2.26 -8.12
N PRO A 161 12.91 -1.67 -8.03
CA PRO A 161 12.57 -0.47 -8.80
C PRO A 161 13.42 0.76 -8.45
N TRP A 162 13.14 1.85 -9.16
CA TRP A 162 13.75 3.20 -9.14
C TRP A 162 14.84 3.42 -10.18
N ILE A 163 15.98 2.72 -10.08
CA ILE A 163 17.15 3.03 -10.93
C ILE A 163 17.74 1.79 -11.60
N ALA A 164 17.86 0.66 -10.88
CA ALA A 164 18.70 -0.44 -11.33
C ALA A 164 17.94 -1.57 -12.04
N TYR A 165 16.87 -2.13 -11.44
CA TYR A 165 16.04 -3.20 -12.03
C TYR A 165 16.84 -4.45 -12.45
N GLU A 166 17.83 -4.84 -11.65
CA GLU A 166 18.84 -5.82 -12.01
C GLU A 166 19.23 -6.76 -10.86
N VAL A 167 19.62 -7.98 -11.22
CA VAL A 167 20.34 -8.90 -10.34
C VAL A 167 21.82 -8.64 -10.53
N ARG A 168 22.58 -8.60 -9.42
CA ARG A 168 24.02 -8.35 -9.44
C ARG A 168 24.73 -9.34 -8.55
N VAL A 169 25.83 -9.90 -9.06
CA VAL A 169 26.73 -10.80 -8.34
C VAL A 169 27.98 -10.03 -7.98
N LEU A 170 28.41 -10.16 -6.73
CA LEU A 170 29.59 -9.52 -6.18
C LEU A 170 30.47 -10.54 -5.46
N ARG A 171 31.77 -10.27 -5.41
CA ARG A 171 32.76 -11.02 -4.63
C ARG A 171 33.41 -10.13 -3.61
N HIS A 172 33.82 -10.70 -2.48
CA HIS A 172 34.66 -10.00 -1.51
C HIS A 172 36.05 -9.72 -2.11
N ASP A 173 36.49 -8.47 -2.00
CA ASP A 173 37.87 -8.08 -2.27
C ASP A 173 38.61 -7.87 -0.94
N PRO A 174 39.51 -8.81 -0.55
CA PRO A 174 40.21 -8.73 0.73
C PRO A 174 41.20 -7.57 0.80
N ALA A 175 41.57 -6.95 -0.33
CA ALA A 175 42.48 -5.80 -0.33
C ALA A 175 41.79 -4.51 0.14
N THR A 176 40.49 -4.39 -0.13
CA THR A 176 39.68 -3.23 0.23
C THR A 176 38.67 -3.52 1.34
N ASP A 177 38.46 -4.80 1.63
CA ASP A 177 37.40 -5.28 2.52
C ASP A 177 36.01 -4.78 2.07
N THR A 178 35.78 -4.84 0.76
CA THR A 178 34.51 -4.43 0.13
C THR A 178 34.09 -5.44 -0.93
N TYR A 179 32.81 -5.41 -1.29
CA TYR A 179 32.27 -6.22 -2.37
C TYR A 179 32.42 -5.52 -3.72
N VAL A 180 32.99 -6.25 -4.68
CA VAL A 180 33.24 -5.78 -6.05
C VAL A 180 32.35 -6.49 -7.05
N ASP A 181 31.91 -5.77 -8.08
CA ASP A 181 30.98 -6.29 -9.08
C ASP A 181 31.64 -7.38 -9.95
N VAL A 182 30.98 -8.53 -10.07
CA VAL A 182 31.36 -9.63 -10.97
C VAL A 182 30.47 -9.63 -12.20
N ALA A 183 29.17 -9.86 -11.99
CA ALA A 183 28.19 -10.02 -13.06
C ALA A 183 26.92 -9.21 -12.77
N ARG A 184 26.15 -8.89 -13.81
CA ARG A 184 24.81 -8.30 -13.65
C ARG A 184 23.87 -8.66 -14.78
N ARG A 185 22.58 -8.71 -14.48
CA ARG A 185 21.50 -8.90 -15.45
C ARG A 185 20.32 -7.99 -15.13
N ARG A 186 20.00 -7.08 -16.06
CA ARG A 186 18.81 -6.23 -15.94
C ARG A 186 17.59 -6.99 -16.48
N LEU A 187 16.55 -7.13 -15.66
CA LEU A 187 15.33 -7.89 -15.99
C LEU A 187 14.06 -7.03 -15.93
N GLY A 188 13.99 -6.05 -15.03
CA GLY A 188 12.75 -5.31 -14.76
C GLY A 188 12.46 -5.25 -13.26
N SER A 189 11.20 -5.02 -12.91
CA SER A 189 10.78 -5.03 -11.50
C SER A 189 10.89 -6.45 -10.97
N ILE A 190 11.83 -6.68 -10.04
CA ILE A 190 12.01 -7.98 -9.41
C ILE A 190 11.32 -7.91 -8.05
N ASP A 191 10.45 -8.88 -7.77
CA ASP A 191 9.70 -8.92 -6.52
C ASP A 191 10.40 -9.80 -5.48
N ASP A 192 11.05 -10.89 -5.91
CA ASP A 192 11.75 -11.82 -5.03
C ASP A 192 12.78 -12.68 -5.79
N ALA A 193 13.72 -13.30 -5.06
CA ALA A 193 14.70 -14.23 -5.59
C ALA A 193 15.06 -15.33 -4.58
N VAL A 194 15.64 -16.43 -5.05
CA VAL A 194 16.11 -17.52 -4.20
C VAL A 194 17.26 -18.27 -4.86
N ILE A 195 18.11 -18.91 -4.04
CA ILE A 195 19.11 -19.86 -4.53
C ILE A 195 18.46 -21.22 -4.74
N VAL A 196 18.70 -21.83 -5.91
CA VAL A 196 18.21 -23.16 -6.28
C VAL A 196 19.40 -24.10 -6.37
N ARG A 197 19.40 -25.15 -5.56
CA ARG A 197 20.42 -26.20 -5.56
C ARG A 197 19.99 -27.37 -6.41
N ARG A 198 21.00 -28.05 -6.96
CA ARG A 198 20.83 -29.29 -7.70
C ARG A 198 21.97 -30.24 -7.39
N ALA A 199 21.65 -31.50 -7.23
CA ALA A 199 22.58 -32.59 -7.03
C ALA A 199 23.64 -32.61 -8.15
N GLY A 200 24.88 -32.26 -7.78
CA GLY A 200 26.03 -32.33 -8.67
C GLY A 200 26.13 -31.21 -9.72
N ALA A 201 25.44 -30.08 -9.53
CA ALA A 201 25.61 -28.89 -10.34
C ALA A 201 25.80 -27.63 -9.48
N PRO A 202 26.47 -26.58 -9.99
CA PRO A 202 26.53 -25.30 -9.30
C PRO A 202 25.12 -24.73 -9.05
N PRO A 203 24.91 -24.05 -7.93
CA PRO A 203 23.64 -23.43 -7.62
C PRO A 203 23.28 -22.34 -8.63
N GLU A 204 21.98 -22.13 -8.80
CA GLU A 204 21.43 -21.10 -9.68
C GLU A 204 20.62 -20.09 -8.87
N ILE A 205 20.31 -18.95 -9.50
CA ILE A 205 19.44 -17.92 -8.92
C ILE A 205 18.10 -17.99 -9.63
N ALA A 206 17.03 -18.32 -8.90
CA ALA A 206 15.67 -18.13 -9.40
C ALA A 206 15.18 -16.73 -9.03
N VAL A 207 14.50 -16.09 -9.98
CA VAL A 207 14.07 -14.69 -9.86
C VAL A 207 12.66 -14.58 -10.41
N TYR A 208 11.73 -14.09 -9.60
CA TYR A 208 10.42 -13.72 -10.11
C TYR A 208 10.40 -12.25 -10.50
N ARG A 209 10.18 -12.00 -11.79
CA ARG A 209 10.14 -10.66 -12.36
C ARG A 209 8.69 -10.29 -12.68
N SER A 210 8.22 -9.18 -12.11
CA SER A 210 6.87 -8.63 -12.28
C SER A 210 6.80 -7.52 -13.33
N HIS A 211 5.59 -7.07 -13.67
CA HIS A 211 5.34 -5.95 -14.60
C HIS A 211 4.88 -4.67 -13.90
N LEU A 212 5.06 -4.57 -12.58
CA LEU A 212 4.37 -3.54 -11.80
C LEU A 212 4.86 -2.12 -12.10
N LEU A 213 6.13 -1.94 -12.49
CA LEU A 213 6.74 -0.62 -12.60
C LEU A 213 7.56 -0.48 -13.88
N GLU A 214 7.21 0.48 -14.73
CA GLU A 214 8.05 0.92 -15.84
C GLU A 214 9.21 1.79 -15.35
N SER A 215 10.26 1.84 -16.18
CA SER A 215 11.31 2.84 -16.05
C SER A 215 11.78 3.24 -17.45
N PRO A 216 11.22 4.33 -18.03
CA PRO A 216 11.75 4.89 -19.28
C PRO A 216 13.22 5.36 -19.17
N ALA A 217 13.76 5.50 -17.95
CA ALA A 217 15.18 5.78 -17.73
C ALA A 217 16.06 4.53 -17.83
N ALA A 218 15.58 3.38 -17.33
CA ALA A 218 16.33 2.13 -17.33
C ALA A 218 16.09 1.27 -18.59
N PHE A 219 14.98 1.48 -19.29
CA PHE A 219 14.53 0.64 -20.40
C PHE A 219 14.09 1.45 -21.63
N PRO A 220 14.21 0.87 -22.84
CA PRO A 220 13.75 1.52 -24.06
C PRO A 220 12.22 1.64 -24.08
N LYS A 221 11.69 2.61 -24.85
CA LYS A 221 10.25 2.90 -24.93
C LYS A 221 9.42 1.72 -25.44
N GLU A 222 10.01 0.83 -26.21
CA GLU A 222 9.35 -0.36 -26.76
C GLU A 222 9.19 -1.47 -25.71
N ARG A 223 9.98 -1.45 -24.63
CA ARG A 223 9.92 -2.40 -23.52
C ARG A 223 10.14 -1.67 -22.19
N PRO A 224 9.26 -0.72 -21.81
CA PRO A 224 9.52 0.20 -20.70
C PRO A 224 9.55 -0.49 -19.33
N ARG A 225 9.06 -1.74 -19.25
CA ARG A 225 9.11 -2.61 -18.06
C ARG A 225 10.33 -3.54 -18.01
N GLY A 226 11.14 -3.63 -19.06
CA GLY A 226 12.23 -4.59 -19.18
C GLY A 226 11.84 -5.90 -19.88
N GLU A 227 12.33 -7.03 -19.35
CA GLU A 227 12.09 -8.37 -19.91
C GLU A 227 10.62 -8.81 -19.76
N GLU A 228 10.28 -10.03 -20.18
CA GLU A 228 8.92 -10.57 -20.06
C GLU A 228 8.59 -10.93 -18.59
N ARG A 229 7.31 -11.00 -18.20
CA ARG A 229 6.95 -11.41 -16.82
C ARG A 229 7.21 -12.89 -16.64
N GLY A 230 7.67 -13.26 -15.45
CA GLY A 230 7.65 -14.64 -15.04
C GLY A 230 8.87 -15.01 -14.21
N LEU A 231 9.10 -16.31 -14.16
CA LEU A 231 10.14 -16.94 -13.37
C LEU A 231 11.38 -17.17 -14.24
N TYR A 232 12.48 -16.53 -13.89
CA TYR A 232 13.78 -16.68 -14.54
C TYR A 232 14.70 -17.54 -13.67
N ARG A 233 15.49 -18.41 -14.30
CA ARG A 233 16.65 -19.04 -13.64
C ARG A 233 17.93 -18.54 -14.28
N LEU A 234 18.87 -18.10 -13.45
CA LEU A 234 20.14 -17.51 -13.85
C LEU A 234 21.30 -18.36 -13.32
N ALA A 235 22.30 -18.60 -14.16
CA ALA A 235 23.58 -19.21 -13.75
C ALA A 235 24.71 -18.20 -13.94
N LEU A 236 25.69 -18.23 -13.03
CA LEU A 236 26.96 -17.53 -13.21
C LEU A 236 27.87 -18.40 -14.10
N ARG A 237 28.26 -17.90 -15.26
CA ARG A 237 29.23 -18.56 -16.15
C ARG A 237 30.16 -17.52 -16.73
N ASP A 238 31.47 -17.74 -16.61
CA ASP A 238 32.50 -16.84 -17.13
C ASP A 238 32.27 -15.36 -16.72
N ASP A 239 32.00 -15.12 -15.43
CA ASP A 239 31.64 -13.81 -14.85
C ASP A 239 30.41 -13.13 -15.50
N ALA A 240 29.49 -13.91 -16.09
CA ALA A 240 28.25 -13.43 -16.67
C ALA A 240 27.03 -14.18 -16.10
N LEU A 241 25.92 -13.45 -15.91
CA LEU A 241 24.62 -14.04 -15.56
C LEU A 241 23.88 -14.45 -16.84
N GLU A 242 23.78 -15.75 -17.07
CA GLU A 242 23.07 -16.35 -18.20
C GLU A 242 21.69 -16.85 -17.79
N VAL A 243 20.66 -16.57 -18.61
CA VAL A 243 19.32 -17.13 -18.41
C VAL A 243 19.36 -18.60 -18.83
N VAL A 244 19.21 -19.51 -17.86
CA VAL A 244 19.16 -20.96 -18.09
C VAL A 244 17.77 -21.39 -18.55
N SER A 245 16.73 -20.82 -17.96
CA SER A 245 15.32 -21.08 -18.31
C SER A 245 14.42 -19.90 -17.93
N PHE A 246 13.24 -19.86 -18.54
CA PHE A 246 12.25 -18.80 -18.33
C PHE A 246 10.83 -19.34 -18.50
N SER A 247 10.03 -19.24 -17.45
CA SER A 247 8.60 -19.55 -17.48
C SER A 247 7.78 -18.27 -17.51
N PRO A 248 7.02 -17.99 -18.59
CA PRO A 248 6.12 -16.85 -18.62
C PRO A 248 4.98 -17.07 -17.64
N GLU A 249 4.58 -16.00 -16.95
CA GLU A 249 3.41 -16.07 -16.07
C GLU A 249 2.14 -16.40 -16.87
N ARG A 250 1.36 -17.37 -16.37
CA ARG A 250 0.14 -17.85 -17.03
C ARG A 250 -1.15 -17.24 -16.46
N ALA A 251 -1.14 -16.75 -15.23
CA ALA A 251 -2.29 -16.17 -14.55
C ALA A 251 -2.29 -14.62 -14.68
N PRO A 252 -3.34 -13.99 -15.24
CA PRO A 252 -3.25 -12.56 -15.61
C PRO A 252 -3.37 -11.53 -14.49
N THR A 253 -3.62 -11.90 -13.22
CA THR A 253 -4.20 -10.95 -12.25
C THR A 253 -3.64 -11.02 -10.82
N GLY A 254 -2.67 -11.89 -10.53
CA GLY A 254 -2.15 -12.01 -9.18
C GLY A 254 -1.05 -11.00 -8.84
N SER A 255 -1.07 -10.47 -7.62
CA SER A 255 0.13 -9.86 -7.02
C SER A 255 0.97 -11.00 -6.47
N TYR A 256 2.18 -11.13 -6.99
CA TYR A 256 3.15 -12.07 -6.46
C TYR A 256 3.59 -11.65 -5.06
N ARG A 257 3.91 -12.63 -4.20
CA ARG A 257 4.33 -12.35 -2.83
C ARG A 257 5.68 -12.95 -2.48
N GLU A 258 5.91 -14.23 -2.78
CA GLU A 258 7.05 -14.97 -2.19
C GLU A 258 7.60 -16.06 -3.13
N LEU A 259 8.93 -16.15 -3.21
CA LEU A 259 9.69 -17.23 -3.86
C LEU A 259 10.41 -18.04 -2.80
N MET A 260 10.24 -19.35 -2.83
CA MET A 260 11.02 -20.24 -1.98
C MET A 260 11.59 -21.39 -2.80
N ALA A 261 12.63 -22.01 -2.27
CA ALA A 261 13.24 -23.20 -2.83
C ALA A 261 13.55 -24.19 -1.70
N GLY A 262 13.36 -25.47 -1.99
CA GLY A 262 13.75 -26.57 -1.11
C GLY A 262 13.41 -27.91 -1.75
N ASP A 263 14.16 -28.94 -1.38
CA ASP A 263 14.01 -30.32 -1.81
C ASP A 263 12.80 -30.97 -1.11
N LEU A 264 11.62 -30.88 -1.72
CA LEU A 264 10.36 -31.33 -1.11
C LEU A 264 10.15 -32.85 -1.28
N ASP A 265 10.92 -33.52 -2.14
CA ASP A 265 10.75 -34.93 -2.46
C ASP A 265 11.97 -35.83 -2.16
N GLY A 266 13.04 -35.24 -1.61
CA GLY A 266 14.23 -35.92 -1.12
C GLY A 266 15.20 -36.35 -2.20
N ASP A 267 15.08 -35.80 -3.41
CA ASP A 267 15.92 -36.20 -4.55
C ASP A 267 17.26 -35.43 -4.62
N GLY A 268 17.43 -34.43 -3.77
CA GLY A 268 18.61 -33.57 -3.66
C GLY A 268 18.59 -32.36 -4.59
N ASP A 269 17.53 -32.17 -5.38
CA ASP A 269 17.29 -30.97 -6.16
C ASP A 269 16.20 -30.11 -5.52
N ASP A 270 16.36 -28.79 -5.51
CA ASP A 270 15.33 -27.91 -4.95
C ASP A 270 14.14 -27.77 -5.92
N GLU A 271 12.91 -27.94 -5.41
CA GLU A 271 11.69 -27.44 -6.05
C GLU A 271 11.60 -25.92 -5.92
N LEU A 272 10.88 -25.29 -6.85
CA LEU A 272 10.51 -23.87 -6.75
C LEU A 272 9.07 -23.72 -6.30
N ILE A 273 8.87 -22.98 -5.22
CA ILE A 273 7.57 -22.69 -4.63
C ILE A 273 7.24 -21.22 -4.89
N LEU A 274 6.16 -20.99 -5.64
CA LEU A 274 5.67 -19.68 -6.04
C LEU A 274 4.37 -19.35 -5.30
N GLY A 275 4.44 -18.40 -4.36
CA GLY A 275 3.27 -17.85 -3.68
C GLY A 275 2.73 -16.62 -4.40
N HIS A 276 1.50 -16.69 -4.91
CA HIS A 276 0.81 -15.52 -5.45
C HIS A 276 -0.59 -15.36 -4.87
N VAL A 277 -1.01 -14.10 -4.74
CA VAL A 277 -2.37 -13.77 -4.34
C VAL A 277 -3.19 -13.53 -5.59
N GLY A 278 -4.12 -14.43 -5.89
CA GLY A 278 -5.14 -14.25 -6.93
C GLY A 278 -6.20 -13.26 -6.45
N GLY A 279 -6.60 -12.32 -7.31
CA GLY A 279 -7.65 -11.34 -6.99
C GLY A 279 -7.34 -9.95 -7.53
N GLY A 280 -7.51 -9.77 -8.84
CA GLY A 280 -7.54 -8.46 -9.49
C GLY A 280 -8.92 -8.24 -10.10
N GLY A 281 -9.51 -7.05 -9.95
CA GLY A 281 -10.80 -6.72 -10.58
C GLY A 281 -12.04 -7.05 -9.76
N GLY A 282 -11.92 -7.15 -8.44
CA GLY A 282 -13.04 -7.38 -7.52
C GLY A 282 -13.40 -8.84 -7.26
N GLU A 283 -12.48 -9.75 -7.60
CA GLU A 283 -12.52 -11.13 -7.10
C GLU A 283 -11.95 -11.20 -5.67
N PRO A 284 -12.44 -12.14 -4.82
CA PRO A 284 -11.88 -12.30 -3.49
C PRO A 284 -10.41 -12.71 -3.58
N VAL A 285 -9.62 -12.13 -2.68
CA VAL A 285 -8.18 -12.33 -2.56
C VAL A 285 -7.94 -13.75 -2.02
N TYR A 286 -7.50 -14.68 -2.86
CA TYR A 286 -7.12 -16.04 -2.45
C TYR A 286 -5.63 -16.28 -2.69
N GLY A 287 -4.94 -16.81 -1.69
CA GLY A 287 -3.58 -17.30 -1.86
C GLY A 287 -3.54 -18.52 -2.77
N VAL A 288 -2.54 -18.60 -3.63
CA VAL A 288 -2.24 -19.77 -4.46
C VAL A 288 -0.75 -20.07 -4.34
N ILE A 289 -0.44 -21.35 -4.12
CA ILE A 289 0.91 -21.89 -4.17
C ILE A 289 1.05 -22.71 -5.44
N GLU A 290 2.05 -22.43 -6.27
CA GLU A 290 2.45 -23.26 -7.39
C GLU A 290 3.83 -23.86 -7.10
N VAL A 291 3.95 -25.18 -7.25
CA VAL A 291 5.22 -25.90 -7.07
C VAL A 291 5.73 -26.35 -8.43
N PHE A 292 6.99 -26.06 -8.75
CA PHE A 292 7.65 -26.43 -9.99
C PHE A 292 8.80 -27.40 -9.72
N ALA A 293 8.92 -28.43 -10.55
CA ALA A 293 9.98 -29.41 -10.47
C ALA A 293 11.36 -28.79 -10.70
N SER A 294 12.36 -29.39 -10.06
CA SER A 294 13.77 -29.20 -10.37
C SER A 294 14.07 -29.49 -11.86
N GLY A 295 14.20 -28.44 -12.68
CA GLY A 295 14.64 -28.54 -14.08
C GLY A 295 13.63 -28.23 -15.18
N GLU A 296 12.33 -28.15 -14.89
CA GLU A 296 11.29 -27.78 -15.87
C GLU A 296 10.42 -26.62 -15.36
N VAL A 297 10.97 -25.40 -15.32
CA VAL A 297 10.12 -24.20 -15.11
C VAL A 297 9.27 -23.88 -16.34
N ASP A 298 9.68 -24.28 -17.53
CA ASP A 298 8.93 -24.06 -18.78
C ASP A 298 7.61 -24.89 -18.83
N GLY A 299 7.43 -25.84 -17.90
CA GLY A 299 6.31 -26.78 -17.79
C GLY A 299 5.10 -26.27 -16.97
N ALA A 300 4.08 -27.11 -16.81
CA ALA A 300 2.99 -26.87 -15.85
C ALA A 300 3.53 -27.05 -14.42
N PRO A 301 3.02 -26.29 -13.42
CA PRO A 301 3.36 -26.58 -12.04
C PRO A 301 3.02 -28.04 -11.73
N LEU A 302 3.90 -28.72 -10.98
CA LEU A 302 3.69 -30.07 -10.46
C LEU A 302 2.42 -30.11 -9.61
N MET A 303 2.23 -29.06 -8.81
CA MET A 303 1.11 -28.93 -7.87
C MET A 303 0.65 -27.47 -7.80
N THR A 304 -0.66 -27.29 -7.62
CA THR A 304 -1.27 -26.01 -7.29
C THR A 304 -2.15 -26.15 -6.05
N LEU A 305 -1.86 -25.38 -5.00
CA LEU A 305 -2.65 -25.33 -3.77
C LEU A 305 -3.39 -23.99 -3.71
N SER A 306 -4.73 -24.03 -3.78
CA SER A 306 -5.56 -22.82 -3.67
C SER A 306 -6.00 -22.57 -2.22
N GLY A 307 -6.16 -21.29 -1.86
CA GLY A 307 -6.53 -20.86 -0.51
C GLY A 307 -5.37 -20.86 0.49
N ALA A 308 -4.13 -21.07 0.03
CA ALA A 308 -2.94 -21.17 0.88
C ALA A 308 -1.85 -20.19 0.42
N MET A 309 -1.03 -19.71 1.36
CA MET A 309 0.19 -18.94 1.08
C MET A 309 1.39 -19.63 1.71
N PRO A 310 2.53 -19.75 1.00
CA PRO A 310 3.72 -20.28 1.60
C PRO A 310 4.20 -19.28 2.68
N VAL A 311 4.94 -19.78 3.66
CA VAL A 311 5.53 -18.98 4.75
C VAL A 311 6.99 -19.36 4.97
N HIS A 312 7.29 -20.66 4.88
CA HIS A 312 8.62 -21.18 5.08
C HIS A 312 8.78 -22.53 4.39
N VAL A 313 9.99 -22.85 3.96
CA VAL A 313 10.40 -24.17 3.48
C VAL A 313 11.68 -24.57 4.20
N GLY A 314 11.72 -25.80 4.73
CA GLY A 314 12.89 -26.37 5.40
C GLY A 314 12.62 -27.75 5.98
N ASP A 315 13.67 -28.50 6.28
CA ASP A 315 13.62 -29.81 6.95
C ASP A 315 13.25 -29.62 8.43
N LEU A 316 11.98 -29.81 8.76
CA LEU A 316 11.43 -29.56 10.10
C LEU A 316 11.42 -30.81 10.96
N ASP A 317 11.36 -32.01 10.38
CA ASP A 317 11.36 -33.27 11.13
C ASP A 317 12.67 -34.09 11.08
N GLY A 318 13.65 -33.62 10.30
CA GLY A 318 15.01 -34.13 10.26
C GLY A 318 15.16 -35.38 9.40
N ASP A 319 14.24 -35.65 8.47
CA ASP A 319 14.30 -36.80 7.58
C ASP A 319 15.10 -36.57 6.29
N GLY A 320 15.44 -35.31 6.01
CA GLY A 320 16.23 -34.87 4.86
C GLY A 320 15.40 -34.26 3.74
N ASP A 321 14.08 -34.43 3.77
CA ASP A 321 13.14 -33.79 2.87
C ASP A 321 12.69 -32.46 3.51
N ALA A 322 12.34 -31.47 2.70
CA ALA A 322 11.88 -30.18 3.18
C ALA A 322 10.35 -30.16 3.32
N GLU A 323 9.86 -29.68 4.46
CA GLU A 323 8.46 -29.34 4.64
C GLU A 323 8.14 -27.94 4.11
N LEU A 324 6.91 -27.77 3.62
CA LEU A 324 6.32 -26.47 3.31
C LEU A 324 5.36 -26.03 4.42
N VAL A 325 5.70 -24.96 5.11
CA VAL A 325 4.78 -24.25 6.02
C VAL A 325 3.92 -23.29 5.21
N ALA A 326 2.59 -23.43 5.33
CA ALA A 326 1.63 -22.60 4.62
C ALA A 326 0.54 -22.05 5.55
N VAL A 327 0.07 -20.83 5.30
CA VAL A 327 -1.11 -20.26 5.95
C VAL A 327 -2.32 -20.46 5.06
N ILE A 328 -3.40 -20.97 5.65
CA ILE A 328 -4.70 -21.13 5.02
C ILE A 328 -5.68 -20.17 5.67
N HIS A 329 -6.35 -19.38 4.82
CA HIS A 329 -7.34 -18.40 5.26
C HIS A 329 -8.73 -19.05 5.31
N GLU A 330 -9.18 -19.49 6.49
CA GLU A 330 -10.53 -20.08 6.69
C GLU A 330 -11.54 -19.03 7.21
N GLN A 331 -12.84 -19.35 7.20
CA GLN A 331 -13.89 -18.48 7.75
C GLN A 331 -13.69 -18.17 9.23
N ASP A 332 -13.24 -19.14 10.02
CA ASP A 332 -13.08 -19.04 11.47
C ASP A 332 -11.68 -18.57 11.92
N GLY A 333 -10.78 -18.24 10.98
CA GLY A 333 -9.44 -17.72 11.25
C GLY A 333 -8.36 -18.27 10.33
N ASP A 334 -7.16 -17.68 10.43
CA ASP A 334 -5.97 -18.17 9.74
C ASP A 334 -5.47 -19.45 10.44
N ARG A 335 -5.15 -20.48 9.67
CA ARG A 335 -4.52 -21.71 10.15
C ARG A 335 -3.17 -21.90 9.51
N VAL A 336 -2.17 -22.29 10.30
CA VAL A 336 -0.85 -22.67 9.79
C VAL A 336 -0.81 -24.19 9.62
N TRP A 337 -0.38 -24.64 8.45
CA TRP A 337 -0.22 -26.04 8.09
C TRP A 337 1.26 -26.30 7.79
N THR A 338 1.73 -27.47 8.20
CA THR A 338 3.02 -28.02 7.77
C THR A 338 2.72 -29.14 6.79
N LEU A 339 3.12 -28.95 5.53
CA LEU A 339 2.92 -29.89 4.44
C LEU A 339 4.23 -30.67 4.22
N GLY A 340 4.13 -31.97 3.96
CA GLY A 340 5.30 -32.86 3.88
C GLY A 340 5.44 -33.73 5.13
N SER A 341 5.18 -33.17 6.31
CA SER A 341 5.31 -33.94 7.57
C SER A 341 4.13 -34.88 7.83
N GLY A 342 4.42 -36.19 7.80
CA GLY A 342 3.52 -37.27 8.21
C GLY A 342 2.52 -37.78 7.14
N GLU A 343 1.63 -38.70 7.54
CA GLU A 343 0.73 -39.42 6.61
C GLU A 343 -0.72 -38.89 6.58
N GLN A 344 -1.00 -37.75 7.23
CA GLN A 344 -2.37 -37.24 7.30
C GLN A 344 -2.84 -36.78 5.92
N PRO A 345 -4.00 -37.25 5.42
CA PRO A 345 -4.52 -36.77 4.15
C PRO A 345 -4.89 -35.29 4.28
N LEU A 346 -4.58 -34.51 3.24
CA LEU A 346 -4.94 -33.10 3.19
C LEU A 346 -6.45 -32.92 3.42
N PRO A 347 -6.87 -32.06 4.37
CA PRO A 347 -8.27 -31.70 4.53
C PRO A 347 -8.79 -31.14 3.22
N VAL A 348 -9.79 -31.80 2.63
CA VAL A 348 -10.53 -31.19 1.52
C VAL A 348 -11.40 -30.10 2.14
N ALA A 349 -11.03 -28.84 1.94
CA ALA A 349 -11.90 -27.71 2.26
C ALA A 349 -13.21 -27.90 1.50
N ARG A 350 -14.24 -28.36 2.20
CA ARG A 350 -15.61 -28.35 1.71
C ARG A 350 -16.23 -27.11 2.31
N ASP A 351 -16.29 -26.03 1.54
CA ASP A 351 -17.40 -25.10 1.73
C ASP A 351 -18.66 -25.98 1.66
N GLU A 352 -19.53 -25.92 2.68
CA GLU A 352 -20.77 -26.68 2.67
C GLU A 352 -21.54 -26.24 1.41
N PRO A 353 -21.72 -27.13 0.41
CA PRO A 353 -22.13 -26.68 -0.91
C PRO A 353 -23.54 -26.14 -0.85
N ILE A 354 -23.71 -24.86 -1.20
CA ILE A 354 -25.02 -24.23 -1.13
C ILE A 354 -25.71 -24.39 -2.47
N THR A 355 -26.41 -25.51 -2.55
CA THR A 355 -27.27 -25.88 -3.66
C THR A 355 -28.37 -24.83 -3.88
N PRO A 356 -28.51 -24.24 -5.08
CA PRO A 356 -29.67 -23.43 -5.40
C PRO A 356 -30.96 -24.26 -5.25
N PRO A 357 -32.07 -23.68 -4.77
CA PRO A 357 -33.33 -24.39 -4.57
C PRO A 357 -33.78 -25.14 -5.83
N GLU A 358 -34.25 -26.38 -5.69
CA GLU A 358 -34.60 -27.24 -6.84
C GLU A 358 -35.74 -26.64 -7.68
N ASP A 359 -36.66 -25.93 -7.04
CA ASP A 359 -37.77 -25.19 -7.65
C ASP A 359 -37.29 -23.98 -8.47
N ALA A 360 -36.18 -23.35 -8.08
CA ALA A 360 -35.56 -22.28 -8.87
C ALA A 360 -35.01 -22.77 -10.22
N LEU A 361 -34.79 -24.09 -10.36
CA LEU A 361 -34.23 -24.72 -11.55
C LEU A 361 -35.27 -25.43 -12.43
N GLU A 362 -36.56 -25.40 -12.08
CA GLU A 362 -37.63 -26.14 -12.76
C GLU A 362 -37.75 -25.79 -14.27
N GLY A 363 -37.42 -24.55 -14.67
CA GLY A 363 -37.40 -24.10 -16.06
C GLY A 363 -36.08 -24.31 -16.83
N ALA A 364 -35.01 -24.75 -16.15
CA ALA A 364 -33.72 -24.98 -16.78
C ALA A 364 -33.64 -26.37 -17.45
N PRO A 365 -32.90 -26.52 -18.58
CA PRO A 365 -32.63 -27.84 -19.16
C PRO A 365 -31.92 -28.76 -18.16
N ASP A 366 -32.32 -30.03 -18.07
CA ASP A 366 -31.79 -31.02 -17.10
C ASP A 366 -30.27 -31.09 -17.03
N ARG A 367 -29.59 -30.97 -18.19
CA ARG A 367 -28.12 -30.98 -18.26
C ARG A 367 -27.52 -29.77 -17.54
N MET A 368 -28.14 -28.60 -17.68
CA MET A 368 -27.68 -27.38 -17.03
C MET A 368 -28.02 -27.38 -15.53
N ARG A 369 -29.20 -27.89 -15.16
CA ARG A 369 -29.56 -28.11 -13.75
C ARG A 369 -28.52 -28.97 -13.04
N ARG A 370 -28.18 -30.14 -13.62
CA ARG A 370 -27.11 -31.00 -13.09
C ARG A 370 -25.77 -30.28 -13.04
N ARG A 371 -25.43 -29.49 -14.06
CA ARG A 371 -24.16 -28.76 -14.08
C ARG A 371 -24.08 -27.69 -12.99
N VAL A 372 -25.14 -26.93 -12.75
CA VAL A 372 -25.21 -25.95 -11.67
C VAL A 372 -25.08 -26.65 -10.32
N GLN A 373 -25.80 -27.76 -10.13
CA GLN A 373 -25.69 -28.59 -8.93
C GLN A 373 -24.27 -29.08 -8.71
N GLU A 374 -23.64 -29.69 -9.73
CA GLU A 374 -22.26 -30.15 -9.66
C GLU A 374 -21.29 -29.02 -9.30
N LEU A 375 -21.47 -27.83 -9.89
CA LEU A 375 -20.62 -26.67 -9.59
C LEU A 375 -20.79 -26.19 -8.14
N ALA A 376 -22.03 -26.07 -7.67
CA ALA A 376 -22.33 -25.72 -6.29
C ALA A 376 -21.79 -26.78 -5.31
N ASP A 377 -21.96 -28.07 -5.63
CA ASP A 377 -21.42 -29.22 -4.87
C ASP A 377 -19.90 -29.21 -4.77
N MET A 378 -19.22 -28.61 -5.74
CA MET A 378 -17.77 -28.38 -5.76
C MET A 378 -17.35 -27.06 -5.08
N GLY A 379 -18.28 -26.28 -4.52
CA GLY A 379 -18.01 -24.95 -3.95
C GLY A 379 -17.72 -23.88 -5.00
N LEU A 380 -18.03 -24.12 -6.27
CA LEU A 380 -17.78 -23.20 -7.39
C LEU A 380 -18.98 -22.27 -7.63
N ASP A 381 -19.43 -21.57 -6.59
CA ASP A 381 -20.68 -20.79 -6.61
C ASP A 381 -20.68 -19.67 -7.67
N GLN A 382 -19.54 -19.03 -7.93
CA GLN A 382 -19.43 -18.03 -9.01
C GLN A 382 -19.68 -18.67 -10.37
N ALA A 383 -19.06 -19.82 -10.64
CA ALA A 383 -19.28 -20.54 -11.89
C ALA A 383 -20.73 -21.05 -11.99
N ALA A 384 -21.31 -21.47 -10.86
CA ALA A 384 -22.73 -21.84 -10.79
C ALA A 384 -23.64 -20.65 -11.14
N GLY A 385 -23.37 -19.47 -10.55
CA GLY A 385 -24.05 -18.20 -10.85
C GLY A 385 -23.92 -17.79 -12.32
N ASP A 386 -22.71 -17.89 -12.89
CA ASP A 386 -22.46 -17.61 -14.32
C ASP A 386 -23.24 -18.55 -15.25
N VAL A 387 -23.33 -19.83 -14.89
CA VAL A 387 -24.16 -20.78 -15.64
C VAL A 387 -25.64 -20.43 -15.51
N LEU A 388 -26.13 -20.08 -14.32
CA LEU A 388 -27.51 -19.67 -14.10
C LEU A 388 -27.88 -18.42 -14.90
N GLU A 389 -27.01 -17.40 -14.92
CA GLU A 389 -27.23 -16.19 -15.70
C GLU A 389 -27.35 -16.51 -17.21
N ARG A 390 -26.42 -17.30 -17.75
CA ARG A 390 -26.47 -17.73 -19.16
C ARG A 390 -27.71 -18.56 -19.47
N VAL A 391 -28.15 -19.42 -18.56
CA VAL A 391 -29.37 -20.21 -18.74
C VAL A 391 -30.59 -19.30 -18.74
N ALA A 392 -30.65 -18.31 -17.85
CA ALA A 392 -31.73 -17.33 -17.82
C ALA A 392 -31.87 -16.58 -19.17
N GLU A 393 -30.77 -16.30 -19.86
CA GLU A 393 -30.79 -15.68 -21.19
C GLU A 393 -31.38 -16.59 -22.29
N MET A 394 -31.34 -17.90 -22.09
CA MET A 394 -31.88 -18.89 -23.04
C MET A 394 -33.36 -19.25 -22.77
N VAL A 395 -33.88 -18.91 -21.59
CA VAL A 395 -35.26 -19.24 -21.21
C VAL A 395 -36.25 -18.18 -21.72
N GLU A 396 -37.23 -18.64 -22.50
CA GLU A 396 -38.25 -17.77 -23.09
C GLU A 396 -39.32 -17.33 -22.09
N GLU A 397 -39.73 -18.23 -21.18
CA GLU A 397 -40.79 -17.98 -20.20
C GLU A 397 -40.33 -16.94 -19.16
N PRO A 398 -40.97 -15.77 -19.07
CA PRO A 398 -40.47 -14.67 -18.24
C PRO A 398 -40.35 -15.02 -16.75
N GLY A 399 -41.32 -15.77 -16.21
CA GLY A 399 -41.33 -16.18 -14.80
C GLY A 399 -40.17 -17.12 -14.44
N ASP A 400 -39.89 -18.10 -15.30
CA ASP A 400 -38.76 -19.03 -15.13
C ASP A 400 -37.42 -18.31 -15.26
N ARG A 401 -37.30 -17.42 -16.26
CA ARG A 401 -36.13 -16.57 -16.42
C ARG A 401 -35.86 -15.73 -15.17
N ALA A 402 -36.89 -15.11 -14.60
CA ALA A 402 -36.70 -14.27 -13.42
C ALA A 402 -36.32 -15.08 -12.17
N ARG A 403 -36.86 -16.29 -11.97
CA ARG A 403 -36.41 -17.22 -10.92
C ARG A 403 -34.94 -17.60 -11.06
N LEU A 404 -34.49 -17.89 -12.28
CA LEU A 404 -33.08 -18.19 -12.56
C LEU A 404 -32.17 -16.98 -12.31
N LEU A 405 -32.64 -15.76 -12.61
CA LEU A 405 -31.91 -14.53 -12.29
C LEU A 405 -31.81 -14.27 -10.78
N VAL A 406 -32.86 -14.56 -10.00
CA VAL A 406 -32.81 -14.51 -8.53
C VAL A 406 -31.80 -15.52 -8.00
N ALA A 407 -31.88 -16.78 -8.46
CA ALA A 407 -30.91 -17.80 -8.04
C ALA A 407 -29.46 -17.45 -8.42
N ALA A 408 -29.25 -16.88 -9.62
CA ALA A 408 -27.93 -16.37 -10.01
C ALA A 408 -27.47 -15.24 -9.10
N ALA A 409 -28.37 -14.30 -8.76
CA ALA A 409 -28.08 -13.19 -7.87
C ALA A 409 -27.71 -13.67 -6.46
N ASP A 410 -28.44 -14.64 -5.89
CA ASP A 410 -28.14 -15.24 -4.60
C ASP A 410 -26.74 -15.87 -4.58
N GLN A 411 -26.37 -16.60 -5.64
CA GLN A 411 -25.05 -17.22 -5.76
C GLN A 411 -23.93 -16.17 -5.82
N HIS A 412 -24.15 -15.08 -6.57
CA HIS A 412 -23.22 -13.96 -6.62
C HIS A 412 -23.14 -13.19 -5.28
N GLU A 413 -24.25 -12.95 -4.59
CA GLU A 413 -24.28 -12.28 -3.28
C GLU A 413 -23.52 -13.07 -2.21
N ARG A 414 -23.63 -14.41 -2.23
CA ARG A 414 -22.87 -15.32 -1.34
C ARG A 414 -21.37 -15.24 -1.55
N ARG A 415 -20.93 -15.06 -2.80
CA ARG A 415 -19.53 -14.82 -3.16
C ARG A 415 -19.15 -13.34 -3.12
N ALA A 416 -19.95 -12.51 -2.44
CA ALA A 416 -19.71 -11.09 -2.25
C ALA A 416 -19.64 -10.25 -3.54
N LEU A 417 -20.17 -10.76 -4.64
CA LEU A 417 -20.29 -10.05 -5.91
C LEU A 417 -21.56 -9.17 -5.89
N ASP A 418 -21.69 -8.34 -4.85
CA ASP A 418 -22.92 -7.63 -4.48
C ASP A 418 -23.43 -6.74 -5.63
N ARG A 419 -22.55 -6.10 -6.41
CA ARG A 419 -23.01 -5.26 -7.53
C ARG A 419 -23.61 -6.08 -8.65
N ARG A 420 -23.00 -7.24 -8.96
CA ARG A 420 -23.54 -8.16 -9.98
C ARG A 420 -24.86 -8.76 -9.51
N ALA A 421 -24.94 -9.18 -8.24
CA ALA A 421 -26.17 -9.64 -7.62
C ALA A 421 -27.28 -8.58 -7.69
N ALA A 422 -26.99 -7.33 -7.31
CA ALA A 422 -27.93 -6.21 -7.40
C ALA A 422 -28.46 -5.98 -8.82
N ARG A 423 -27.60 -6.07 -9.86
CA ARG A 423 -28.01 -5.96 -11.27
C ARG A 423 -28.96 -7.08 -11.68
N LEU A 424 -28.67 -8.32 -11.26
CA LEU A 424 -29.49 -9.49 -11.57
C LEU A 424 -30.85 -9.44 -10.86
N TYR A 425 -30.86 -9.10 -9.57
CA TYR A 425 -32.08 -8.84 -8.82
C TYR A 425 -32.92 -7.73 -9.46
N ALA A 426 -32.31 -6.60 -9.85
CA ALA A 426 -33.04 -5.51 -10.51
C ALA A 426 -33.64 -5.93 -11.87
N ARG A 427 -32.99 -6.84 -12.61
CA ARG A 427 -33.56 -7.45 -13.83
C ARG A 427 -34.74 -8.36 -13.49
N ALA A 428 -34.59 -9.23 -12.49
CA ALA A 428 -35.64 -10.15 -12.04
C ALA A 428 -36.88 -9.42 -11.49
N ALA A 429 -36.67 -8.28 -10.80
CA ALA A 429 -37.73 -7.51 -10.16
C ALA A 429 -38.78 -6.93 -11.13
N ARG A 430 -38.50 -6.98 -12.44
CA ARG A 430 -39.45 -6.61 -13.50
C ARG A 430 -40.61 -7.60 -13.63
N GLU A 431 -40.41 -8.85 -13.21
CA GLU A 431 -41.44 -9.88 -13.27
C GLU A 431 -42.27 -9.92 -11.97
N PRO A 432 -43.61 -9.77 -12.03
CA PRO A 432 -44.45 -9.65 -10.84
C PRO A 432 -44.33 -10.80 -9.84
N GLY A 433 -44.07 -12.02 -10.32
CA GLY A 433 -44.02 -13.24 -9.49
C GLY A 433 -42.86 -13.30 -8.50
N VAL A 434 -41.73 -12.64 -8.80
CA VAL A 434 -40.53 -12.60 -7.93
C VAL A 434 -40.13 -11.18 -7.55
N ALA A 435 -40.96 -10.18 -7.90
CA ALA A 435 -40.62 -8.78 -7.74
C ALA A 435 -40.36 -8.36 -6.28
N VAL A 436 -41.02 -8.98 -5.31
CA VAL A 436 -40.83 -8.68 -3.88
C VAL A 436 -39.46 -9.16 -3.43
N GLU A 437 -39.20 -10.45 -3.53
CA GLU A 437 -37.93 -11.10 -3.23
C GLU A 437 -36.75 -10.41 -3.92
N ALA A 438 -36.85 -10.21 -5.24
CA ALA A 438 -35.80 -9.58 -6.01
C ALA A 438 -35.55 -8.12 -5.60
N SER A 439 -36.57 -7.34 -5.28
CA SER A 439 -36.36 -5.95 -4.82
C SER A 439 -35.71 -5.90 -3.43
N LEU A 440 -36.05 -6.83 -2.54
CA LEU A 440 -35.42 -6.97 -1.22
C LEU A 440 -33.95 -7.41 -1.36
N GLY A 441 -33.67 -8.39 -2.23
CA GLY A 441 -32.32 -8.84 -2.57
C GLY A 441 -31.46 -7.70 -3.16
N ALA A 442 -31.99 -6.98 -4.15
CA ALA A 442 -31.32 -5.81 -4.73
C ALA A 442 -30.98 -4.77 -3.66
N ALA A 443 -31.94 -4.42 -2.79
CA ALA A 443 -31.71 -3.44 -1.74
C ALA A 443 -30.67 -3.89 -0.72
N ARG A 444 -30.63 -5.19 -0.38
CA ARG A 444 -29.63 -5.76 0.55
C ARG A 444 -28.23 -5.67 -0.03
N ALA A 445 -28.04 -6.14 -1.27
CA ALA A 445 -26.76 -6.10 -1.96
C ALA A 445 -26.27 -4.65 -2.18
N LEU A 446 -27.16 -3.73 -2.59
CA LEU A 446 -26.83 -2.31 -2.75
C LEU A 446 -26.50 -1.64 -1.41
N LEU A 447 -27.20 -2.00 -0.34
CA LEU A 447 -26.90 -1.51 1.00
C LEU A 447 -25.50 -1.96 1.43
N ARG A 448 -25.06 -3.20 1.16
CA ARG A 448 -23.69 -3.67 1.46
C ARG A 448 -22.61 -2.82 0.76
N LEU A 449 -22.88 -2.38 -0.46
CA LEU A 449 -22.00 -1.49 -1.23
C LEU A 449 -22.05 0.00 -0.81
N GLY A 450 -22.89 0.38 0.17
CA GLY A 450 -23.12 1.79 0.52
C GLY A 450 -23.96 2.56 -0.51
N ALA A 451 -24.59 1.89 -1.48
CA ALA A 451 -25.41 2.50 -2.53
C ALA A 451 -26.83 2.82 -2.03
N HIS A 452 -26.96 3.62 -0.97
CA HIS A 452 -28.22 3.90 -0.25
C HIS A 452 -29.37 4.41 -1.14
N ALA A 453 -29.06 5.30 -2.08
CA ALA A 453 -30.08 5.88 -2.97
C ALA A 453 -30.66 4.82 -3.92
N GLU A 454 -29.81 3.92 -4.43
CA GLU A 454 -30.20 2.82 -5.30
C GLU A 454 -30.95 1.75 -4.51
N ALA A 455 -30.50 1.44 -3.29
CA ALA A 455 -31.21 0.54 -2.38
C ALA A 455 -32.64 1.05 -2.07
N LEU A 456 -32.79 2.35 -1.77
CA LEU A 456 -34.11 2.96 -1.58
C LEU A 456 -34.96 2.91 -2.85
N ALA A 457 -34.37 3.14 -4.01
CA ALA A 457 -35.07 3.05 -5.30
C ALA A 457 -35.57 1.62 -5.57
N ALA A 458 -34.78 0.60 -5.23
CA ALA A 458 -35.20 -0.79 -5.31
C ALA A 458 -36.42 -1.07 -4.41
N LEU A 459 -36.42 -0.55 -3.17
CA LEU A 459 -37.53 -0.72 -2.23
C LEU A 459 -38.79 0.10 -2.59
N ALA A 460 -38.64 1.19 -3.34
CA ALA A 460 -39.79 2.03 -3.75
C ALA A 460 -40.78 1.26 -4.63
N GLY A 461 -40.31 0.28 -5.40
CA GLY A 461 -41.16 -0.60 -6.23
C GLY A 461 -42.12 -1.49 -5.44
N LEU A 462 -41.93 -1.60 -4.11
CA LEU A 462 -42.77 -2.38 -3.20
C LEU A 462 -43.88 -1.56 -2.54
N GLU A 463 -43.90 -0.24 -2.73
CA GLU A 463 -44.94 0.61 -2.14
C GLU A 463 -46.33 0.24 -2.65
N GLY A 464 -47.27 0.02 -1.71
CA GLY A 464 -48.65 -0.36 -2.03
C GLY A 464 -48.84 -1.83 -2.44
N ARG A 465 -47.78 -2.64 -2.49
CA ARG A 465 -47.91 -4.10 -2.70
C ARG A 465 -48.36 -4.80 -1.43
N ARG A 466 -49.10 -5.90 -1.59
CA ARG A 466 -49.43 -6.81 -0.49
C ARG A 466 -48.23 -7.73 -0.26
N LEU A 467 -47.64 -7.63 0.92
CA LEU A 467 -46.52 -8.47 1.37
C LEU A 467 -47.04 -9.50 2.36
N ASP A 468 -46.37 -10.64 2.46
CA ASP A 468 -46.56 -11.52 3.60
C ASP A 468 -45.82 -10.98 4.85
N ASP A 469 -45.98 -11.65 5.98
CA ASP A 469 -45.41 -11.19 7.25
C ASP A 469 -43.87 -11.22 7.27
N GLU A 470 -43.25 -12.10 6.50
CA GLU A 470 -41.79 -12.24 6.43
C GLU A 470 -41.18 -11.12 5.58
N ASP A 471 -41.71 -10.92 4.37
CA ASP A 471 -41.32 -9.84 3.47
C ASP A 471 -41.58 -8.46 4.09
N ALA A 472 -42.70 -8.30 4.81
CA ALA A 472 -43.00 -7.06 5.52
C ALA A 472 -41.96 -6.77 6.62
N ARG A 473 -41.50 -7.80 7.35
CA ARG A 473 -40.43 -7.66 8.34
C ARG A 473 -39.09 -7.34 7.68
N ALA A 474 -38.74 -8.03 6.59
CA ALA A 474 -37.51 -7.77 5.85
C ALA A 474 -37.47 -6.35 5.27
N LEU A 475 -38.57 -5.90 4.66
CA LEU A 475 -38.72 -4.52 4.17
C LEU A 475 -38.58 -3.49 5.30
N ALA A 476 -39.26 -3.73 6.43
CA ALA A 476 -39.19 -2.84 7.58
C ALA A 476 -37.77 -2.75 8.16
N ALA A 477 -37.06 -3.88 8.24
CA ALA A 477 -35.68 -3.94 8.70
C ALA A 477 -34.73 -3.17 7.77
N LEU A 478 -34.79 -3.41 6.45
CA LEU A 478 -33.96 -2.69 5.48
C LEU A 478 -34.23 -1.19 5.47
N ARG A 479 -35.50 -0.77 5.55
CA ARG A 479 -35.86 0.66 5.66
C ARG A 479 -35.35 1.28 6.95
N ALA A 480 -35.45 0.58 8.08
CA ALA A 480 -34.93 1.06 9.35
C ALA A 480 -33.40 1.20 9.32
N GLU A 481 -32.68 0.26 8.70
CA GLU A 481 -31.22 0.34 8.54
C GLU A 481 -30.82 1.50 7.61
N LEU A 482 -31.48 1.65 6.45
CA LEU A 482 -31.25 2.77 5.53
C LEU A 482 -31.55 4.12 6.19
N GLU A 483 -32.62 4.23 6.96
CA GLU A 483 -32.97 5.47 7.66
C GLU A 483 -32.00 5.76 8.82
N ALA A 484 -31.55 4.74 9.55
CA ALA A 484 -30.52 4.88 10.58
C ALA A 484 -29.20 5.40 9.97
N MET A 485 -28.76 4.83 8.84
CA MET A 485 -27.57 5.28 8.11
C MET A 485 -27.73 6.68 7.48
N ARG A 486 -28.97 7.10 7.17
CA ARG A 486 -29.25 8.45 6.64
C ARG A 486 -29.35 9.52 7.72
N SER A 487 -29.96 9.19 8.85
CA SER A 487 -30.13 10.12 9.96
C SER A 487 -28.84 10.36 10.73
N ARG A 488 -27.96 9.36 10.80
CA ARG A 488 -26.63 9.42 11.44
C ARG A 488 -25.54 9.63 10.39
N ALA A 489 -25.55 10.80 9.77
CA ALA A 489 -24.62 11.12 8.70
C ALA A 489 -24.00 12.52 8.84
N VAL A 490 -22.69 12.59 8.63
CA VAL A 490 -21.93 13.83 8.47
C VAL A 490 -21.64 13.99 6.99
N VAL A 491 -22.36 14.90 6.32
CA VAL A 491 -22.17 15.18 4.88
C VAL A 491 -21.64 16.60 4.69
N THR A 492 -20.39 16.70 4.24
CA THR A 492 -19.73 17.97 3.95
C THR A 492 -19.63 18.16 2.44
N ARG A 493 -20.20 19.27 1.98
CA ARG A 493 -20.15 19.74 0.58
C ARG A 493 -19.54 21.14 0.60
N PHE A 494 -18.80 21.48 -0.45
CA PHE A 494 -18.04 22.72 -0.52
C PHE A 494 -18.66 23.76 -1.49
N ASP A 495 -19.85 23.49 -2.01
CA ASP A 495 -20.75 24.46 -2.64
C ASP A 495 -21.23 25.55 -1.65
N ARG A 496 -21.23 25.23 -0.35
CA ARG A 496 -21.51 26.14 0.77
C ARG A 496 -20.25 26.41 1.61
N PRO A 497 -20.22 27.51 2.39
CA PRO A 497 -19.13 27.74 3.35
C PRO A 497 -18.95 26.52 4.24
N LEU A 498 -17.71 26.26 4.67
CA LEU A 498 -17.45 25.22 5.65
C LEU A 498 -18.28 25.58 6.91
N VAL A 499 -19.36 24.82 7.13
CA VAL A 499 -20.08 24.76 8.41
C VAL A 499 -19.04 24.39 9.47
N GLY A 500 -19.21 24.68 10.76
CA GLY A 500 -18.11 24.35 11.68
C GLY A 500 -18.37 24.02 13.16
N ASP A 501 -18.53 22.81 13.58
CA ASP A 501 -18.56 21.54 12.88
C ASP A 501 -17.23 21.01 12.34
N TRP A 502 -16.22 21.82 12.04
CA TRP A 502 -14.91 21.36 11.55
C TRP A 502 -13.84 22.25 12.16
N GLN A 503 -12.88 21.63 12.83
CA GLN A 503 -11.63 22.22 13.28
C GLN A 503 -10.66 22.29 12.11
N LEU A 504 -10.16 23.48 11.80
CA LEU A 504 -9.16 23.68 10.74
C LEU A 504 -7.77 23.67 11.36
N ALA A 505 -7.00 22.62 11.11
CA ALA A 505 -5.64 22.48 11.62
C ALA A 505 -4.60 23.10 10.67
N GLN A 506 -4.81 23.00 9.36
CA GLN A 506 -3.92 23.59 8.34
C GLN A 506 -4.70 24.45 7.34
N PRO A 507 -5.24 25.62 7.75
CA PRO A 507 -6.10 26.44 6.88
C PRO A 507 -5.37 27.06 5.67
N ARG A 508 -4.03 27.09 5.66
CA ARG A 508 -3.25 27.57 4.52
C ARG A 508 -3.21 26.58 3.36
N ALA A 509 -3.27 25.28 3.67
CA ALA A 509 -3.24 24.19 2.70
C ALA A 509 -4.59 24.02 1.99
N MET A 510 -5.58 24.84 2.34
CA MET A 510 -6.97 24.68 1.94
C MET A 510 -7.57 25.96 1.40
N GLN A 511 -8.32 25.86 0.32
CA GLN A 511 -9.09 26.96 -0.24
C GLN A 511 -10.39 26.46 -0.87
N ARG A 512 -11.53 27.04 -0.50
CA ARG A 512 -12.80 26.75 -1.14
C ARG A 512 -12.88 27.45 -2.48
N ASP A 513 -13.08 26.69 -3.55
CA ASP A 513 -13.47 27.22 -4.85
C ASP A 513 -15.00 27.28 -4.90
N ARG A 514 -15.54 28.50 -4.77
CA ARG A 514 -16.99 28.73 -4.75
C ARG A 514 -17.66 28.46 -6.08
N VAL A 515 -16.91 28.56 -7.19
CA VAL A 515 -17.45 28.38 -8.54
C VAL A 515 -17.51 26.89 -8.85
N ALA A 516 -16.45 26.15 -8.55
CA ALA A 516 -16.40 24.71 -8.73
C ALA A 516 -17.19 23.95 -7.64
N GLY A 517 -17.44 24.58 -6.48
CA GLY A 517 -18.07 23.93 -5.33
C GLY A 517 -17.16 22.91 -4.64
N THR A 518 -15.85 23.14 -4.67
CA THR A 518 -14.83 22.23 -4.16
C THR A 518 -13.99 22.84 -3.04
N LEU A 519 -13.36 21.99 -2.24
CA LEU A 519 -12.26 22.36 -1.37
C LEU A 519 -10.95 21.99 -2.07
N ARG A 520 -10.24 22.99 -2.55
CA ARG A 520 -8.87 22.84 -3.00
C ARG A 520 -7.99 22.50 -1.81
N VAL A 521 -7.24 21.41 -1.90
CA VAL A 521 -6.16 21.04 -0.98
C VAL A 521 -4.85 21.12 -1.73
N ASP A 522 -3.86 21.81 -1.15
CA ASP A 522 -2.47 21.88 -1.57
C ASP A 522 -1.63 21.68 -0.30
N ALA A 523 -1.39 20.41 0.08
CA ALA A 523 -0.78 20.03 1.34
C ALA A 523 0.67 19.56 1.15
N LEU A 524 1.54 20.01 2.05
CA LEU A 524 2.98 19.68 2.13
C LEU A 524 3.44 19.41 3.55
N THR A 525 2.56 19.66 4.53
CA THR A 525 2.80 19.45 5.95
C THR A 525 1.92 18.32 6.47
N ARG A 526 2.53 17.38 7.20
CA ARG A 526 1.89 16.14 7.64
C ARG A 526 0.99 16.49 8.79
N GLY A 527 -0.20 15.93 8.79
CA GLY A 527 -1.14 16.13 9.87
C GLY A 527 -2.57 16.30 9.40
N PRO A 528 -3.49 16.50 10.36
CA PRO A 528 -4.87 16.81 10.05
C PRO A 528 -4.93 18.14 9.29
N LEU A 529 -5.71 18.17 8.23
CA LEU A 529 -6.08 19.39 7.51
C LEU A 529 -7.34 19.98 8.16
N LEU A 530 -8.37 19.14 8.30
CA LEU A 530 -9.60 19.42 9.01
C LEU A 530 -10.05 18.20 9.81
N SER A 531 -10.68 18.41 10.96
CA SER A 531 -11.18 17.33 11.81
C SER A 531 -12.49 17.69 12.51
N ARG A 532 -13.26 16.67 12.89
CA ARG A 532 -14.56 16.80 13.55
C ARG A 532 -14.78 15.65 14.52
N ALA A 533 -15.10 15.97 15.76
CA ALA A 533 -15.46 14.99 16.77
C ALA A 533 -16.81 14.33 16.44
N VAL A 534 -16.82 13.00 16.52
CA VAL A 534 -17.99 12.18 16.23
C VAL A 534 -18.12 11.03 17.21
N THR A 535 -19.33 10.50 17.36
CA THR A 535 -19.59 9.24 18.05
C THR A 535 -19.96 8.17 17.04
N TRP A 536 -19.48 6.96 17.26
CA TRP A 536 -19.79 5.78 16.47
C TRP A 536 -20.21 4.66 17.41
N ASP A 537 -21.26 3.92 17.05
CA ASP A 537 -21.75 2.79 17.87
C ASP A 537 -20.98 1.49 17.66
N GLY A 538 -19.98 1.51 16.77
CA GLY A 538 -19.15 0.36 16.46
C GLY A 538 -19.83 -0.73 15.64
N ARG A 539 -21.04 -0.51 15.11
CA ARG A 539 -21.74 -1.54 14.33
C ARG A 539 -21.38 -1.45 12.87
N ARG A 540 -21.62 -0.29 12.28
CA ARG A 540 -21.45 -0.05 10.86
C ARG A 540 -21.04 1.39 10.62
N ILE A 541 -20.06 1.61 9.76
CA ILE A 541 -19.69 2.93 9.27
C ILE A 541 -19.49 2.86 7.75
N GLU A 542 -19.83 3.94 7.08
CA GLU A 542 -19.45 4.16 5.69
C GLU A 542 -18.71 5.49 5.59
N LEU A 543 -17.52 5.46 4.99
CA LEU A 543 -16.82 6.64 4.55
C LEU A 543 -16.99 6.77 3.05
N ALA A 544 -17.19 8.00 2.56
CA ALA A 544 -17.20 8.30 1.14
C ALA A 544 -16.42 9.58 0.85
N LEU A 545 -15.57 9.51 -0.17
CA LEU A 545 -14.67 10.57 -0.60
C LEU A 545 -14.82 10.77 -2.11
N GLU A 546 -15.18 11.98 -2.53
CA GLU A 546 -15.26 12.40 -3.94
C GLU A 546 -14.25 13.52 -4.20
N LEU A 547 -13.26 13.28 -5.07
CA LEU A 547 -12.23 14.26 -5.40
C LEU A 547 -11.76 14.18 -6.86
N ASP A 548 -11.24 15.29 -7.36
CA ASP A 548 -10.37 15.33 -8.53
C ASP A 548 -8.93 15.47 -8.06
N VAL A 549 -8.12 14.44 -8.29
CA VAL A 549 -6.70 14.47 -7.92
C VAL A 549 -5.97 15.34 -8.94
N ARG A 550 -5.23 16.37 -8.54
CA ARG A 550 -4.45 17.22 -9.47
C ARG A 550 -2.98 16.83 -9.51
N ARG A 551 -2.41 16.50 -8.35
CA ARG A 551 -1.04 16.05 -8.19
C ARG A 551 -0.95 15.27 -6.89
N VAL A 552 -0.29 14.13 -6.92
CA VAL A 552 0.12 13.40 -5.72
C VAL A 552 1.52 12.93 -6.02
N GLU A 553 2.49 13.48 -5.30
CA GLU A 553 3.88 13.07 -5.39
C GLU A 553 4.07 11.71 -4.72
N TRP A 554 5.12 11.01 -5.14
CA TRP A 554 5.43 9.71 -4.55
C TRP A 554 5.59 9.82 -3.04
N GLY A 555 4.97 8.89 -2.32
CA GLY A 555 5.03 8.83 -0.87
C GLY A 555 4.16 9.86 -0.17
N SER A 556 3.37 10.67 -0.90
CA SER A 556 2.30 11.50 -0.33
C SER A 556 0.95 10.79 -0.39
N ALA A 557 0.09 11.05 0.60
CA ALA A 557 -1.23 10.45 0.71
C ALA A 557 -2.24 11.42 1.31
N LEU A 558 -3.47 11.38 0.80
CA LEU A 558 -4.62 12.06 1.39
C LEU A 558 -5.54 11.01 2.01
N HIS A 559 -5.71 11.11 3.32
CA HIS A 559 -6.56 10.22 4.10
C HIS A 559 -7.86 10.93 4.44
N PHE A 560 -8.97 10.22 4.31
CA PHE A 560 -10.24 10.55 4.95
C PHE A 560 -10.59 9.40 5.88
N HIS A 561 -10.53 9.65 7.19
CA HIS A 561 -10.54 8.57 8.16
C HIS A 561 -11.32 8.86 9.44
N LEU A 562 -11.74 7.79 10.11
CA LEU A 562 -12.31 7.78 11.45
C LEU A 562 -11.27 7.22 12.42
N THR A 563 -10.75 8.04 13.31
CA THR A 563 -9.73 7.63 14.29
C THR A 563 -10.19 7.83 15.73
N SER A 564 -9.87 6.87 16.61
CA SER A 564 -10.04 6.98 18.06
C SER A 564 -8.90 7.72 18.77
N GLY A 565 -7.79 8.01 18.07
CA GLY A 565 -6.63 8.73 18.59
C GLY A 565 -6.13 9.84 17.64
N PRO A 566 -5.81 11.05 18.13
CA PRO A 566 -5.35 12.13 17.26
C PRO A 566 -4.02 11.76 16.59
N GLY A 567 -3.96 11.87 15.27
CA GLY A 567 -2.73 11.65 14.50
C GLY A 567 -2.30 10.19 14.34
N ASP A 568 -3.13 9.22 14.74
CA ASP A 568 -2.90 7.83 14.35
C ASP A 568 -3.17 7.70 12.84
N ARG A 569 -2.18 7.19 12.12
CA ARG A 569 -2.28 6.92 10.68
C ARG A 569 -3.10 5.66 10.38
N TRP A 570 -3.26 4.80 11.37
CA TRP A 570 -4.00 3.55 11.25
C TRP A 570 -5.32 3.70 12.01
N ALA A 571 -6.17 4.50 11.38
CA ALA A 571 -7.50 4.80 11.85
C ALA A 571 -8.39 3.53 11.88
N ASP A 572 -9.48 3.60 12.63
CA ASP A 572 -10.46 2.51 12.72
C ASP A 572 -11.15 2.24 11.37
N ALA A 573 -11.26 3.29 10.54
CA ALA A 573 -11.67 3.23 9.13
C ALA A 573 -10.93 4.32 8.34
N VAL A 574 -10.36 4.02 7.17
CA VAL A 574 -9.65 5.00 6.33
C VAL A 574 -9.88 4.74 4.85
N ILE A 575 -10.10 5.84 4.11
CA ILE A 575 -9.86 5.93 2.67
C ILE A 575 -8.57 6.71 2.48
N SER A 576 -7.56 6.12 1.84
CA SER A 576 -6.31 6.76 1.46
C SER A 576 -6.20 6.84 -0.06
N VAL A 577 -5.77 7.99 -0.56
CA VAL A 577 -5.36 8.19 -1.95
C VAL A 577 -3.89 8.54 -1.94
N THR A 578 -3.05 7.57 -2.33
CA THR A 578 -1.59 7.62 -2.19
C THR A 578 -0.92 7.70 -3.55
N GLY A 579 0.10 8.55 -3.68
CA GLY A 579 0.97 8.58 -4.84
C GLY A 579 2.00 7.46 -4.74
N VAL A 580 1.91 6.51 -5.66
CA VAL A 580 2.86 5.39 -5.77
C VAL A 580 3.57 5.42 -7.12
N GLY A 581 4.64 4.62 -7.22
CA GLY A 581 5.48 4.53 -8.42
C GLY A 581 6.65 5.51 -8.45
N GLY A 582 7.46 5.45 -9.50
CA GLY A 582 8.51 6.39 -9.85
C GLY A 582 9.37 5.83 -10.98
N GLY A 583 10.59 6.35 -11.15
CA GLY A 583 11.38 6.02 -12.35
C GLY A 583 10.78 6.56 -13.65
N GLY A 584 9.81 7.47 -13.57
CA GLY A 584 9.09 8.04 -14.71
C GLY A 584 7.62 7.61 -14.83
N GLU A 585 7.13 6.69 -14.00
CA GLU A 585 5.70 6.34 -13.90
C GLU A 585 5.06 6.81 -12.59
N ARG A 586 3.73 7.01 -12.60
CA ARG A 586 2.93 7.24 -11.41
C ARG A 586 1.68 6.38 -11.44
N ALA A 587 1.23 5.98 -10.28
CA ALA A 587 -0.13 5.52 -10.12
C ALA A 587 -0.70 6.14 -8.86
N LEU A 588 -2.02 6.18 -8.78
CA LEU A 588 -2.68 6.36 -7.51
C LEU A 588 -2.99 4.99 -6.95
N GLU A 589 -2.58 4.77 -5.72
CA GLU A 589 -3.07 3.66 -4.94
C GLU A 589 -4.19 4.17 -4.06
N VAL A 590 -5.38 3.60 -4.24
CA VAL A 590 -6.52 3.82 -3.35
C VAL A 590 -6.52 2.68 -2.36
N VAL A 591 -6.35 3.02 -1.09
CA VAL A 591 -6.35 2.04 0.00
C VAL A 591 -7.55 2.31 0.87
N CYS A 592 -8.34 1.28 1.12
CA CYS A 592 -9.27 1.28 2.23
C CYS A 592 -8.70 0.41 3.34
N ALA A 593 -8.60 0.92 4.55
CA ALA A 593 -8.09 0.13 5.67
C ALA A 593 -9.06 0.21 6.85
N GLY A 594 -9.27 -0.92 7.51
CA GLY A 594 -9.95 -1.01 8.79
C GLY A 594 -9.00 -1.64 9.80
N THR A 595 -9.40 -1.66 11.06
CA THR A 595 -8.59 -2.27 12.11
C THR A 595 -8.13 -3.70 11.75
N GLY A 596 -6.83 -3.89 11.54
CA GLY A 596 -6.20 -5.17 11.18
C GLY A 596 -6.28 -5.57 9.71
N VAL A 597 -6.75 -4.70 8.81
CA VAL A 597 -7.03 -5.04 7.41
C VAL A 597 -6.58 -3.92 6.47
N LEU A 598 -5.89 -4.30 5.40
CA LEU A 598 -5.45 -3.38 4.35
C LEU A 598 -5.97 -3.87 3.00
N ASP A 599 -6.95 -3.17 2.44
CA ASP A 599 -7.42 -3.36 1.07
C ASP A 599 -6.81 -2.28 0.18
N SER A 600 -6.08 -2.67 -0.86
CA SER A 600 -5.48 -1.72 -1.80
C SER A 600 -5.91 -2.01 -3.24
N THR A 601 -6.47 -1.02 -3.93
CA THR A 601 -6.63 -1.01 -5.38
C THR A 601 -5.65 -0.01 -5.97
N ARG A 602 -4.91 -0.41 -7.01
CA ARG A 602 -4.13 0.54 -7.81
C ARG A 602 -4.95 1.03 -8.99
N VAL A 603 -5.13 2.34 -9.06
CA VAL A 603 -5.69 3.04 -10.21
C VAL A 603 -4.50 3.62 -11.00
N PRO A 604 -4.11 3.01 -12.14
CA PRO A 604 -3.00 3.51 -12.93
C PRO A 604 -3.31 4.93 -13.43
N ILE A 605 -2.32 5.82 -13.40
CA ILE A 605 -2.42 7.15 -13.99
C ILE A 605 -1.28 7.30 -15.01
N GLU A 606 -1.61 7.68 -16.24
CA GLU A 606 -0.57 7.93 -17.23
C GLU A 606 0.36 9.08 -16.78
N SER A 607 1.65 8.77 -16.65
CA SER A 607 2.68 9.73 -16.25
C SER A 607 2.93 10.80 -17.32
N GLY A 608 3.08 12.05 -16.89
CA GLY A 608 3.59 13.15 -17.73
C GLY A 608 2.52 13.98 -18.45
N ALA A 609 1.26 13.54 -18.50
CA ALA A 609 0.18 14.45 -18.79
C ALA A 609 0.01 15.36 -17.56
N ARG A 610 0.19 16.68 -17.72
CA ARG A 610 -0.51 17.62 -16.81
C ARG A 610 -1.94 17.12 -16.79
N MET A 611 -2.44 16.68 -15.64
CA MET A 611 -3.79 16.16 -15.51
C MET A 611 -4.80 17.29 -15.68
N VAL A 612 -4.91 17.80 -16.90
CA VAL A 612 -5.93 18.75 -17.30
C VAL A 612 -7.17 17.91 -17.54
N GLY A 613 -7.99 17.80 -16.49
CA GLY A 613 -9.21 16.98 -16.50
C GLY A 613 -9.01 15.59 -15.91
N SER A 614 -8.27 15.46 -14.81
CA SER A 614 -8.23 14.20 -14.06
C SER A 614 -9.65 13.67 -13.88
N PRO A 615 -9.92 12.42 -14.24
CA PRO A 615 -11.22 11.82 -13.99
C PRO A 615 -11.51 11.89 -12.50
N ARG A 616 -12.79 12.09 -12.20
CA ARG A 616 -13.26 12.18 -10.83
C ARG A 616 -13.14 10.82 -10.14
N LEU A 617 -12.51 10.80 -8.97
CA LEU A 617 -12.43 9.62 -8.12
C LEU A 617 -13.55 9.67 -7.09
N ARG A 618 -14.34 8.58 -6.99
CA ARG A 618 -15.29 8.36 -5.89
C ARG A 618 -14.91 7.08 -5.18
N VAL A 619 -14.64 7.17 -3.89
CA VAL A 619 -14.28 6.01 -3.08
C VAL A 619 -15.31 5.86 -1.97
N TYR A 620 -15.80 4.64 -1.77
CA TYR A 620 -16.65 4.25 -0.65
C TYR A 620 -15.94 3.18 0.15
N HIS A 621 -15.94 3.31 1.47
CA HIS A 621 -15.43 2.31 2.38
C HIS A 621 -16.49 1.98 3.41
N VAL A 622 -17.01 0.76 3.36
CA VAL A 622 -18.02 0.25 4.27
C VAL A 622 -17.36 -0.73 5.23
N ILE A 623 -17.47 -0.47 6.53
CA ILE A 623 -17.10 -1.39 7.59
C ILE A 623 -18.37 -1.87 8.25
N ASP A 624 -18.63 -3.18 8.21
CA ASP A 624 -19.75 -3.84 8.86
C ASP A 624 -19.24 -4.89 9.85
N ARG A 625 -19.15 -4.50 11.13
CA ARG A 625 -18.63 -5.36 12.19
C ARG A 625 -19.58 -6.48 12.55
N ALA A 626 -20.88 -6.33 12.30
CA ALA A 626 -21.84 -7.40 12.54
C ALA A 626 -21.65 -8.56 11.56
N ARG A 627 -21.08 -8.28 10.38
CA ARG A 627 -20.72 -9.28 9.37
C ARG A 627 -19.23 -9.63 9.36
N GLY A 628 -18.39 -8.87 10.06
CA GLY A 628 -16.94 -9.01 10.00
C GLY A 628 -16.38 -8.66 8.61
N GLU A 629 -16.96 -7.68 7.92
CA GLU A 629 -16.66 -7.36 6.52
C GLU A 629 -16.24 -5.90 6.33
N SER A 630 -15.20 -5.68 5.51
CA SER A 630 -14.78 -4.39 4.95
C SER A 630 -15.01 -4.44 3.44
N ILE A 631 -15.65 -3.42 2.86
CA ILE A 631 -15.86 -3.30 1.42
C ILE A 631 -15.34 -1.93 0.95
N CYS A 632 -14.46 -1.93 -0.04
CA CYS A 632 -13.89 -0.74 -0.66
C CYS A 632 -14.36 -0.65 -2.12
N SER A 633 -15.17 0.33 -2.46
CA SER A 633 -15.63 0.56 -3.83
C SER A 633 -14.96 1.79 -4.42
N VAL A 634 -14.22 1.61 -5.53
CA VAL A 634 -13.51 2.69 -6.22
C VAL A 634 -14.13 2.92 -7.60
N ILE A 635 -14.63 4.13 -7.83
CA ILE A 635 -15.16 4.61 -9.12
C ILE A 635 -14.19 5.62 -9.71
N HIS A 636 -13.71 5.37 -10.93
CA HIS A 636 -12.82 6.27 -11.65
C HIS A 636 -13.55 6.82 -12.88
N GLY A 637 -13.87 8.11 -12.87
CA GLY A 637 -14.65 8.75 -13.94
C GLY A 637 -16.06 8.14 -14.08
N ASP A 638 -16.35 7.60 -15.26
CA ASP A 638 -17.59 6.90 -15.62
C ASP A 638 -17.39 5.38 -15.75
N ASP A 639 -16.23 4.86 -15.33
CA ASP A 639 -15.91 3.43 -15.38
C ASP A 639 -16.80 2.62 -14.42
N GLU A 640 -16.94 1.31 -14.67
CA GLU A 640 -17.57 0.41 -13.69
C GLU A 640 -16.74 0.43 -12.39
N PRO A 641 -17.36 0.51 -11.21
CA PRO A 641 -16.57 0.56 -10.00
C PRO A 641 -15.90 -0.78 -9.70
N VAL A 642 -14.71 -0.70 -9.13
CA VAL A 642 -13.98 -1.85 -8.61
C VAL A 642 -14.34 -2.01 -7.13
N ASP A 643 -14.90 -3.16 -6.75
CA ASP A 643 -15.24 -3.48 -5.37
C ASP A 643 -14.20 -4.46 -4.81
N LEU A 644 -13.47 -4.06 -3.78
CA LEU A 644 -12.62 -4.95 -2.99
C LEU A 644 -13.31 -5.29 -1.68
N ARG A 645 -13.03 -6.48 -1.16
CA ARG A 645 -13.58 -6.92 0.11
C ARG A 645 -12.54 -7.67 0.92
N SER A 646 -12.56 -7.41 2.22
CA SER A 646 -11.77 -8.15 3.21
C SER A 646 -12.55 -8.46 4.48
N LYS A 647 -12.05 -9.41 5.26
CA LYS A 647 -12.57 -9.72 6.59
C LYS A 647 -12.00 -8.75 7.60
N LEU A 648 -12.84 -8.24 8.52
CA LEU A 648 -12.43 -7.39 9.63
C LEU A 648 -11.80 -8.21 10.76
N GLY A 649 -10.73 -7.67 11.36
CA GLY A 649 -10.17 -8.21 12.59
C GLY A 649 -10.94 -7.78 13.84
N ASP A 650 -10.78 -8.55 14.92
CA ASP A 650 -11.36 -8.27 16.24
C ASP A 650 -10.57 -7.19 17.00
N THR A 651 -10.73 -5.92 16.61
CA THR A 651 -10.07 -4.81 17.31
C THR A 651 -11.04 -4.10 18.27
N PRO A 652 -10.64 -3.83 19.52
CA PRO A 652 -11.47 -3.09 20.46
C PRO A 652 -11.80 -1.68 19.94
N LEU A 653 -13.05 -1.27 20.16
CA LEU A 653 -13.54 0.06 19.80
C LEU A 653 -13.06 1.10 20.82
N GLY A 654 -12.72 2.30 20.33
CA GLY A 654 -12.52 3.47 21.18
C GLY A 654 -13.83 4.06 21.71
N ASP A 655 -13.74 4.84 22.78
CA ASP A 655 -14.89 5.52 23.40
C ASP A 655 -15.23 6.87 22.72
N ALA A 656 -14.29 7.42 21.96
CA ALA A 656 -14.44 8.70 21.26
C ALA A 656 -13.73 8.63 19.91
N TYR A 657 -14.33 9.24 18.89
CA TYR A 657 -13.78 9.23 17.54
C TYR A 657 -13.68 10.64 16.97
N ARG A 658 -12.81 10.78 15.98
CA ARG A 658 -12.66 11.97 15.16
C ARG A 658 -12.68 11.57 13.71
N LEU A 659 -13.49 12.27 12.92
CA LEU A 659 -13.44 12.23 11.47
C LEU A 659 -12.40 13.24 11.03
N GLU A 660 -11.39 12.84 10.26
CA GLU A 660 -10.33 13.74 9.80
C GLU A 660 -10.09 13.61 8.30
N LEU A 661 -9.76 14.72 7.67
CA LEU A 661 -9.03 14.76 6.43
C LEU A 661 -7.58 15.02 6.78
N PHE A 662 -6.68 14.12 6.43
CA PHE A 662 -5.29 14.12 6.89
C PHE A 662 -4.34 14.00 5.71
N ALA A 663 -3.32 14.87 5.67
CA ALA A 663 -2.22 14.75 4.71
C ALA A 663 -1.09 13.96 5.36
N ASP A 664 -0.68 12.87 4.72
CA ASP A 664 0.48 12.08 5.14
C ASP A 664 1.55 12.08 4.06
N TYR A 665 2.78 11.96 4.48
CA TYR A 665 3.89 11.73 3.57
C TYR A 665 5.10 11.16 4.30
N ALA A 666 5.95 10.47 3.56
CA ALA A 666 7.20 9.96 4.09
C ALA A 666 8.38 10.94 3.99
N SER A 667 8.30 11.88 3.06
CA SER A 667 9.20 13.03 2.88
C SER A 667 8.36 14.23 2.43
N PRO A 668 8.82 15.49 2.57
CA PRO A 668 8.12 16.64 2.02
C PRO A 668 7.74 16.37 0.55
N ALA A 669 6.44 16.22 0.31
CA ALA A 669 5.90 15.77 -0.96
C ALA A 669 4.59 16.49 -1.20
N TRP A 670 4.43 17.01 -2.41
CA TRP A 670 3.30 17.84 -2.75
C TRP A 670 2.08 17.00 -3.08
N LEU A 671 1.04 17.18 -2.25
CA LEU A 671 -0.28 16.64 -2.49
C LEU A 671 -1.25 17.74 -2.87
N SER A 672 -2.07 17.46 -3.88
CA SER A 672 -2.93 18.45 -4.49
C SER A 672 -4.20 17.85 -5.06
N ALA A 673 -5.35 18.23 -4.52
CA ALA A 673 -6.65 17.68 -4.89
C ALA A 673 -7.75 18.74 -4.83
N ASP A 674 -8.85 18.53 -5.56
CA ASP A 674 -10.10 19.26 -5.37
C ASP A 674 -11.14 18.31 -4.80
N ILE A 675 -11.53 18.51 -3.54
CA ILE A 675 -12.49 17.66 -2.87
C ILE A 675 -13.89 18.21 -3.13
N HIS A 676 -14.79 17.39 -3.65
CA HIS A 676 -16.19 17.75 -3.90
C HIS A 676 -17.07 17.41 -2.70
N ARG A 677 -16.81 16.27 -2.06
CA ARG A 677 -17.65 15.73 -0.99
C ARG A 677 -16.84 14.87 -0.02
N LEU A 678 -17.11 15.06 1.27
CA LEU A 678 -16.73 14.16 2.36
C LEU A 678 -18.00 13.68 3.04
N GLU A 679 -18.12 12.39 3.27
CA GLU A 679 -19.31 11.83 3.89
C GLU A 679 -18.97 10.66 4.81
N ALA A 680 -19.51 10.70 6.02
CA ALA A 680 -19.46 9.59 6.95
C ALA A 680 -20.89 9.25 7.40
N ARG A 681 -21.30 7.98 7.30
CA ARG A 681 -22.61 7.48 7.75
C ARG A 681 -22.44 6.46 8.86
N GLY A 682 -23.42 6.34 9.74
CA GLY A 682 -23.34 5.55 10.97
C GLY A 682 -22.70 6.32 12.13
N VAL A 683 -22.40 7.61 11.95
CA VAL A 683 -21.77 8.47 12.95
C VAL A 683 -22.65 9.65 13.31
N GLU A 684 -22.53 10.13 14.54
CA GLU A 684 -23.19 11.35 15.02
C GLU A 684 -22.14 12.39 15.41
N VAL A 685 -22.51 13.66 15.32
CA VAL A 685 -21.63 14.76 15.70
C VAL A 685 -21.55 14.82 17.21
N ALA A 686 -20.35 14.78 17.77
CA ALA A 686 -20.17 14.96 19.22
C ALA A 686 -20.42 16.43 19.60
N GLU A 687 -21.08 16.66 20.74
CA GLU A 687 -21.29 18.01 21.27
C GLU A 687 -20.00 18.56 21.93
N GLY A 688 -19.79 19.89 21.84
CA GLY A 688 -18.81 20.58 22.70
C GLY A 688 -17.44 20.89 22.10
N GLU A 689 -17.29 20.96 20.77
CA GLU A 689 -16.01 21.37 20.18
C GLU A 689 -15.65 22.85 20.44
N PRO A 690 -14.35 23.15 20.62
CA PRO A 690 -13.86 24.49 20.93
C PRO A 690 -14.17 25.51 19.81
N PRO A 691 -14.19 26.81 20.16
CA PRO A 691 -14.48 27.87 19.20
C PRO A 691 -13.46 27.91 18.05
N ARG A 692 -13.97 28.12 16.84
CA ARG A 692 -13.18 28.23 15.61
C ARG A 692 -12.33 29.50 15.62
N SER A 693 -11.16 29.45 14.96
CA SER A 693 -10.48 30.68 14.52
C SER A 693 -11.28 31.33 13.37
N PRO A 694 -11.89 32.52 13.57
CA PRO A 694 -12.65 33.19 12.52
C PRO A 694 -11.78 33.61 11.33
N VAL A 695 -10.47 33.78 11.55
CA VAL A 695 -9.48 34.06 10.50
C VAL A 695 -9.29 32.83 9.62
N ALA A 696 -9.05 31.66 10.23
CA ALA A 696 -8.83 30.40 9.50
C ALA A 696 -10.01 30.04 8.60
N SER A 697 -11.24 30.12 9.13
CA SER A 697 -12.46 29.82 8.35
C SER A 697 -12.59 30.75 7.14
N ARG A 698 -12.37 32.06 7.32
CA ARG A 698 -12.48 33.03 6.23
C ARG A 698 -11.36 32.88 5.20
N LEU A 699 -10.15 32.56 5.65
CA LEU A 699 -9.01 32.26 4.78
C LEU A 699 -9.32 31.07 3.87
N VAL A 700 -9.82 29.96 4.45
CA VAL A 700 -10.24 28.78 3.69
C VAL A 700 -11.40 29.12 2.75
N ASP A 701 -12.40 29.88 3.20
CA ASP A 701 -13.53 30.30 2.36
C ASP A 701 -13.15 31.28 1.22
N GLY A 702 -11.89 31.72 1.16
CA GLY A 702 -11.39 32.71 0.21
C GLY A 702 -11.87 34.15 0.48
N ASP A 703 -12.46 34.41 1.66
CA ASP A 703 -12.84 35.76 2.11
C ASP A 703 -11.64 36.47 2.75
N LEU A 704 -10.67 36.85 1.93
CA LEU A 704 -9.43 37.47 2.42
C LEU A 704 -9.67 38.82 3.12
N VAL A 705 -10.68 39.59 2.69
CA VAL A 705 -11.02 40.87 3.31
C VAL A 705 -11.65 40.66 4.68
N GLY A 706 -12.57 39.71 4.80
CA GLY A 706 -13.13 39.33 6.10
C GLY A 706 -12.08 38.70 7.02
N ALA A 707 -11.15 37.91 6.48
CA ALA A 707 -10.04 37.34 7.24
C ALA A 707 -9.12 38.44 7.79
N LEU A 708 -8.79 39.46 6.97
CA LEU A 708 -8.06 40.65 7.40
C LEU A 708 -8.78 41.39 8.53
N GLY A 709 -10.11 41.59 8.40
CA GLY A 709 -10.92 42.24 9.43
C GLY A 709 -11.08 41.44 10.72
N ALA A 710 -10.71 40.16 10.70
CA ALA A 710 -10.76 39.25 11.85
C ALA A 710 -9.37 39.00 12.47
N LEU A 711 -8.30 39.58 11.93
CA LEU A 711 -6.98 39.47 12.53
C LEU A 711 -6.98 40.17 13.89
N GLU A 712 -6.64 39.41 14.91
CA GLU A 712 -6.42 39.88 16.28
C GLU A 712 -4.92 39.86 16.59
N ALA A 713 -4.52 40.53 17.67
CA ALA A 713 -3.10 40.65 18.03
C ALA A 713 -2.45 39.29 18.36
N ASP A 714 -3.24 38.34 18.86
CA ASP A 714 -2.86 36.97 19.18
C ASP A 714 -3.04 35.99 18.00
N THR A 715 -3.46 36.49 16.81
CA THR A 715 -3.56 35.63 15.64
C THR A 715 -2.17 35.10 15.26
N PRO A 716 -2.01 33.77 15.08
CA PRO A 716 -0.75 33.16 14.68
C PRO A 716 -0.08 33.87 13.49
N ALA A 717 1.24 34.08 13.59
CA ALA A 717 2.01 34.89 12.64
C ALA A 717 1.92 34.35 11.21
N ASP A 718 1.83 33.04 11.09
CA ASP A 718 1.70 32.31 9.86
C ASP A 718 0.34 32.55 9.14
N LEU A 719 -0.75 32.69 9.88
CA LEU A 719 -2.06 33.09 9.34
C LEU A 719 -2.09 34.57 8.96
N ARG A 720 -1.50 35.43 9.81
CA ARG A 720 -1.33 36.87 9.50
C ARG A 720 -0.55 37.02 8.18
N PHE A 721 0.57 36.31 8.05
CA PHE A 721 1.38 36.28 6.84
C PHE A 721 0.57 35.81 5.63
N ALA A 722 -0.13 34.67 5.72
CA ALA A 722 -0.90 34.12 4.61
C ALA A 722 -1.99 35.09 4.12
N VAL A 723 -2.73 35.72 5.04
CA VAL A 723 -3.76 36.71 4.69
C VAL A 723 -3.14 37.95 4.00
N LEU A 724 -2.08 38.50 4.59
CA LEU A 724 -1.45 39.74 4.09
C LEU A 724 -0.76 39.54 2.75
N SER A 725 -0.01 38.44 2.57
CA SER A 725 0.66 38.11 1.31
C SER A 725 -0.34 37.94 0.18
N ARG A 726 -1.45 37.21 0.40
CA ARG A 726 -2.50 36.99 -0.61
C ARG A 726 -3.30 38.24 -0.98
N LEU A 727 -3.31 39.25 -0.10
CA LEU A 727 -3.89 40.57 -0.39
C LEU A 727 -2.91 41.53 -1.08
N GLY A 728 -1.69 41.07 -1.40
CA GLY A 728 -0.64 41.90 -1.98
C GLY A 728 -0.12 42.97 -1.01
N ARG A 729 -0.24 42.77 0.31
CA ARG A 729 0.25 43.70 1.35
C ARG A 729 1.70 43.37 1.72
N ALA A 730 2.58 43.37 0.72
CA ALA A 730 3.94 42.84 0.83
C ALA A 730 4.80 43.47 1.94
N GLU A 731 4.70 44.80 2.16
CA GLU A 731 5.45 45.48 3.25
C GLU A 731 5.07 44.92 4.63
N VAL A 732 3.76 44.82 4.91
CA VAL A 732 3.26 44.34 6.21
C VAL A 732 3.53 42.84 6.37
N ALA A 733 3.38 42.07 5.29
CA ALA A 733 3.73 40.65 5.31
C ALA A 733 5.23 40.43 5.63
N ARG A 734 6.13 41.29 5.11
CA ARG A 734 7.56 41.24 5.45
C ARG A 734 7.81 41.53 6.92
N GLU A 735 7.11 42.50 7.51
CA GLU A 735 7.23 42.79 8.95
C GLU A 735 6.80 41.60 9.80
N VAL A 736 5.66 40.97 9.48
CA VAL A 736 5.18 39.77 10.18
C VAL A 736 6.17 38.61 10.06
N LEU A 737 6.73 38.38 8.86
CA LEU A 737 7.72 37.32 8.66
C LEU A 737 9.02 37.58 9.43
N ARG A 738 9.50 38.83 9.46
CA ARG A 738 10.69 39.21 10.26
C ARG A 738 10.44 39.03 11.75
N GLU A 739 9.25 39.41 12.23
CA GLU A 739 8.82 39.21 13.61
C GLU A 739 8.87 37.71 13.97
N ALA A 740 8.21 36.86 13.17
CA ALA A 740 8.17 35.42 13.39
C ALA A 740 9.57 34.78 13.38
N LEU A 741 10.42 35.14 12.41
CA LEU A 741 11.80 34.64 12.35
C LEU A 741 12.63 35.08 13.56
N ALA A 742 12.38 36.27 14.10
CA ALA A 742 13.07 36.77 15.28
C ALA A 742 12.55 36.13 16.58
N SER A 743 11.25 35.86 16.70
CA SER A 743 10.63 35.35 17.92
C SER A 743 10.62 33.82 18.01
N GLU A 744 10.35 33.12 16.92
CA GLU A 744 10.16 31.66 16.86
C GLU A 744 11.38 30.94 16.27
N GLY A 745 12.17 31.67 15.46
CA GLY A 745 13.33 31.12 14.75
C GLY A 745 12.96 30.44 13.43
N PHE A 746 13.96 30.28 12.56
CA PHE A 746 13.76 29.71 11.22
C PHE A 746 13.20 28.28 11.25
N ALA A 747 13.65 27.43 12.18
CA ALA A 747 13.19 26.05 12.28
C ALA A 747 11.68 25.92 12.53
N ALA A 748 11.11 26.80 13.35
CA ALA A 748 9.67 26.82 13.62
C ALA A 748 8.86 27.38 12.44
N VAL A 749 9.43 28.36 11.72
CA VAL A 749 8.78 29.06 10.60
C VAL A 749 8.87 28.28 9.28
N ARG A 750 9.92 27.46 9.14
CA ARG A 750 10.28 26.72 7.93
C ARG A 750 9.11 25.93 7.31
N PRO A 751 8.32 25.10 8.04
CA PRO A 751 7.27 24.28 7.41
C PRO A 751 6.24 25.12 6.65
N TRP A 752 5.88 26.28 7.18
CA TRP A 752 4.90 27.15 6.52
C TRP A 752 5.49 28.02 5.41
N LEU A 753 6.80 28.24 5.40
CA LEU A 753 7.49 28.84 4.27
C LEU A 753 7.61 27.87 3.09
N VAL A 754 7.92 26.59 3.35
CA VAL A 754 7.90 25.54 2.33
C VAL A 754 6.53 25.45 1.68
N GLU A 755 5.46 25.43 2.49
CA GLU A 755 4.09 25.46 2.01
C GLU A 755 3.82 26.69 1.13
N ALA A 756 4.21 27.89 1.59
CA ALA A 756 4.03 29.13 0.84
C ALA A 756 4.76 29.17 -0.51
N LEU A 757 5.89 28.45 -0.66
CA LEU A 757 6.62 28.36 -1.93
C LEU A 757 5.88 27.54 -2.99
N HIS A 758 5.15 26.50 -2.60
CA HIS A 758 4.33 25.67 -3.50
C HIS A 758 2.95 26.25 -3.76
N THR A 759 2.41 27.02 -2.81
CA THR A 759 1.10 27.62 -2.99
C THR A 759 1.06 28.52 -4.23
N ARG A 760 -0.13 28.69 -4.80
CA ARG A 760 -0.37 29.53 -5.99
C ARG A 760 -0.26 31.04 -5.72
N TRP A 761 0.56 31.46 -4.76
CA TRP A 761 0.63 32.84 -4.29
C TRP A 761 2.02 33.42 -4.61
N PRO A 762 2.28 33.85 -5.87
CA PRO A 762 3.54 34.47 -6.27
C PRO A 762 3.97 35.63 -5.35
N GLU A 763 2.99 36.33 -4.75
CA GLU A 763 3.21 37.42 -3.83
C GLU A 763 3.99 36.99 -2.58
N SER A 764 3.72 35.77 -2.07
CA SER A 764 4.44 35.21 -0.91
C SER A 764 5.90 34.93 -1.25
N GLN A 765 6.20 34.44 -2.46
CA GLN A 765 7.57 34.12 -2.87
C GLN A 765 8.47 35.36 -2.87
N GLY A 766 7.96 36.52 -3.32
CA GLY A 766 8.69 37.79 -3.27
C GLY A 766 9.02 38.22 -1.84
N VAL A 767 8.04 38.12 -0.93
CA VAL A 767 8.22 38.44 0.49
C VAL A 767 9.27 37.52 1.14
N ILE A 768 9.21 36.21 0.87
CA ILE A 768 10.17 35.23 1.38
C ILE A 768 11.58 35.55 0.88
N ARG A 769 11.72 35.84 -0.42
CA ARG A 769 13.02 36.13 -1.05
C ARG A 769 13.73 37.33 -0.43
N GLU A 770 12.98 38.35 0.00
CA GLU A 770 13.52 39.59 0.59
C GLU A 770 13.88 39.48 2.07
N VAL A 771 13.25 38.55 2.80
CA VAL A 771 13.38 38.46 4.27
C VAL A 771 14.28 37.32 4.72
N VAL A 772 14.20 36.18 4.05
CA VAL A 772 14.95 34.96 4.38
C VAL A 772 16.35 35.05 3.78
N SER A 773 17.38 34.58 4.49
CA SER A 773 18.75 34.59 3.97
C SER A 773 18.88 33.72 2.71
N PRO A 774 19.87 33.96 1.83
CA PRO A 774 20.09 33.11 0.66
C PRO A 774 20.26 31.61 1.00
N GLU A 775 20.97 31.30 2.08
CA GLU A 775 21.20 29.93 2.56
C GLU A 775 19.90 29.27 3.03
N GLN A 776 19.13 29.95 3.87
CA GLN A 776 17.82 29.47 4.34
C GLN A 776 16.85 29.31 3.16
N ARG A 777 16.89 30.22 2.19
CA ARG A 777 16.06 30.15 0.99
C ARG A 777 16.44 28.95 0.12
N ALA A 778 17.73 28.67 -0.06
CA ALA A 778 18.19 27.48 -0.75
C ALA A 778 17.72 26.20 -0.04
N GLU A 779 17.73 26.19 1.31
CA GLU A 779 17.15 25.10 2.10
C GLU A 779 15.66 24.90 1.83
N LEU A 780 14.87 25.98 1.86
CA LEU A 780 13.42 25.93 1.59
C LEU A 780 13.12 25.43 0.18
N ILE A 781 13.88 25.88 -0.83
CA ILE A 781 13.67 25.51 -2.24
C ILE A 781 14.05 24.05 -2.49
N ALA A 782 15.17 23.60 -1.92
CA ALA A 782 15.60 22.21 -2.02
C ALA A 782 14.59 21.28 -1.34
N GLU A 783 14.07 21.64 -0.18
CA GLU A 783 13.04 20.86 0.52
C GLU A 783 11.70 20.84 -0.21
N ALA A 784 11.24 22.01 -0.70
CA ALA A 784 10.01 22.13 -1.45
C ALA A 784 10.05 21.28 -2.73
N TRP A 785 11.07 21.48 -3.56
CA TRP A 785 11.06 20.97 -4.93
C TRP A 785 11.98 19.77 -5.17
N GLY A 786 12.86 19.44 -4.23
CA GLY A 786 13.85 18.37 -4.40
C GLY A 786 13.20 17.01 -4.62
N GLN A 787 12.14 16.70 -3.86
CA GLN A 787 11.41 15.45 -4.00
C GLN A 787 10.62 15.38 -5.31
N ALA A 788 9.97 16.48 -5.70
CA ALA A 788 9.34 16.63 -7.01
C ALA A 788 10.34 16.37 -8.13
N LEU A 789 11.55 16.94 -8.06
CA LEU A 789 12.59 16.70 -9.03
C LEU A 789 13.03 15.22 -9.01
N ALA A 790 13.32 14.64 -7.84
CA ALA A 790 13.77 13.26 -7.75
C ALA A 790 12.74 12.26 -8.30
N SER A 791 11.46 12.46 -8.00
CA SER A 791 10.38 11.56 -8.41
C SER A 791 9.81 11.86 -9.80
N GLU A 792 9.97 13.10 -10.30
CA GLU A 792 9.38 13.57 -11.56
C GLU A 792 10.44 14.15 -12.52
N PRO A 793 11.19 13.31 -13.26
CA PRO A 793 12.17 13.77 -14.24
C PRO A 793 11.64 14.80 -15.25
N GLY A 794 10.37 14.70 -15.62
CA GLY A 794 9.68 15.58 -16.56
C GLY A 794 9.05 16.83 -15.95
N ASP A 795 9.13 17.07 -14.64
CA ASP A 795 8.53 18.26 -14.04
C ASP A 795 9.38 19.52 -14.27
N GLY A 796 9.08 20.20 -15.37
CA GLY A 796 9.72 21.46 -15.73
C GLY A 796 9.48 22.58 -14.71
N ALA A 797 8.39 22.56 -13.92
CA ALA A 797 8.13 23.58 -12.92
C ALA A 797 9.05 23.39 -11.69
N ALA A 798 9.19 22.15 -11.21
CA ALA A 798 10.14 21.81 -10.16
C ALA A 798 11.58 22.10 -10.60
N ALA A 799 11.95 21.72 -11.83
CA ALA A 799 13.27 22.03 -12.39
C ALA A 799 13.52 23.55 -12.49
N GLN A 800 12.55 24.33 -12.97
CA GLN A 800 12.67 25.80 -13.01
C GLN A 800 12.83 26.40 -11.61
N ALA A 801 12.04 25.94 -10.64
CA ALA A 801 12.10 26.43 -9.26
C ALA A 801 13.44 26.12 -8.60
N LEU A 802 13.98 24.90 -8.76
CA LEU A 802 15.28 24.52 -8.21
C LEU A 802 16.42 25.26 -8.91
N HIS A 803 16.45 25.28 -10.24
CA HIS A 803 17.54 25.91 -10.98
C HIS A 803 17.62 27.42 -10.71
N GLY A 804 16.50 28.13 -10.84
CA GLY A 804 16.44 29.58 -10.59
C GLY A 804 16.54 29.94 -9.11
N GLY A 805 16.08 29.05 -8.24
CA GLY A 805 16.06 29.26 -6.80
C GLY A 805 17.40 29.01 -6.10
N LEU A 806 18.21 28.12 -6.65
CA LEU A 806 19.56 27.77 -6.17
C LEU A 806 20.67 28.49 -6.94
N THR A 807 20.34 29.46 -7.81
CA THR A 807 21.34 30.21 -8.59
C THR A 807 22.31 30.99 -7.70
N ASP A 808 21.81 31.52 -6.58
CA ASP A 808 22.59 32.33 -5.62
C ASP A 808 23.34 31.46 -4.58
N LEU A 809 23.42 30.13 -4.76
CA LEU A 809 24.12 29.24 -3.83
C LEU A 809 25.64 29.48 -3.95
N GLU A 810 26.21 30.19 -2.98
CA GLU A 810 27.66 30.38 -2.86
C GLU A 810 28.26 29.22 -2.07
N LEU A 811 29.17 28.46 -2.68
CA LEU A 811 29.97 27.50 -1.94
C LEU A 811 30.99 28.23 -1.07
N GLY A 812 30.95 27.97 0.24
CA GLY A 812 32.05 28.33 1.12
C GLY A 812 33.36 27.61 0.73
N ALA A 813 34.49 28.07 1.28
CA ALA A 813 35.79 27.44 1.04
C ALA A 813 35.86 25.97 1.48
N ALA A 814 34.95 25.53 2.34
CA ALA A 814 34.74 24.14 2.73
C ALA A 814 33.24 23.82 2.60
N PRO A 815 32.77 23.29 1.46
CA PRO A 815 31.35 22.99 1.26
C PRO A 815 30.90 21.90 2.24
N THR A 816 29.70 22.07 2.79
CA THR A 816 29.07 21.04 3.61
C THR A 816 28.42 19.97 2.72
N PRO A 817 28.13 18.76 3.23
CA PRO A 817 27.37 17.76 2.48
C PRO A 817 26.03 18.28 1.94
N ARG A 818 25.36 19.19 2.67
CA ARG A 818 24.12 19.84 2.24
C ARG A 818 24.33 20.78 1.05
N ASP A 819 25.48 21.45 0.98
CA ASP A 819 25.79 22.33 -0.16
C ASP A 819 26.01 21.50 -1.42
N VAL A 820 26.69 20.36 -1.29
CA VAL A 820 26.88 19.39 -2.38
C VAL A 820 25.53 18.83 -2.84
N GLU A 821 24.65 18.43 -1.91
CA GLU A 821 23.30 17.95 -2.24
C GLU A 821 22.49 18.99 -3.04
N ARG A 822 22.51 20.26 -2.60
CA ARG A 822 21.81 21.36 -3.29
C ARG A 822 22.39 21.63 -4.68
N LEU A 823 23.71 21.54 -4.84
CA LEU A 823 24.34 21.63 -6.16
C LEU A 823 23.93 20.49 -7.08
N LEU A 824 23.89 19.26 -6.58
CA LEU A 824 23.43 18.10 -7.36
C LEU A 824 21.96 18.24 -7.79
N LEU A 825 21.11 18.81 -6.93
CA LEU A 825 19.73 19.15 -7.28
C LEU A 825 19.68 20.22 -8.39
N ARG A 826 20.50 21.27 -8.29
CA ARG A 826 20.58 22.34 -9.28
C ARG A 826 21.11 21.82 -10.63
N ALA A 827 22.17 21.02 -10.62
CA ALA A 827 22.74 20.38 -11.81
C ALA A 827 21.70 19.47 -12.48
N SER A 828 21.00 18.67 -11.69
CA SER A 828 19.92 17.79 -12.18
C SER A 828 18.76 18.59 -12.79
N ALA A 829 18.38 19.71 -12.17
CA ALA A 829 17.37 20.61 -12.71
C ALA A 829 17.82 21.28 -14.02
N ALA A 830 19.06 21.78 -14.08
CA ALA A 830 19.65 22.37 -15.28
C ALA A 830 19.68 21.38 -16.45
N ALA A 831 20.14 20.15 -16.21
CA ALA A 831 20.17 19.10 -17.23
C ALA A 831 18.78 18.83 -17.84
N ARG A 832 17.73 18.81 -17.02
CA ARG A 832 16.35 18.58 -17.47
C ARG A 832 15.75 19.76 -18.23
N LEU A 833 16.23 20.97 -17.95
CA LEU A 833 15.90 22.17 -18.72
C LEU A 833 16.72 22.28 -20.01
N GLY A 834 17.63 21.34 -20.30
CA GLY A 834 18.53 21.38 -21.45
C GLY A 834 19.66 22.40 -21.30
N LEU A 835 20.02 22.75 -20.06
CA LEU A 835 21.09 23.69 -19.71
C LEU A 835 22.36 22.90 -19.37
N ASP A 836 22.89 22.16 -20.35
CA ASP A 836 24.01 21.22 -20.17
C ASP A 836 25.30 21.87 -19.66
N GLU A 837 25.52 23.15 -19.97
CA GLU A 837 26.70 23.88 -19.48
C GLU A 837 26.59 24.15 -17.98
N ASP A 838 25.44 24.66 -17.52
CA ASP A 838 25.18 24.90 -16.10
C ASP A 838 25.27 23.59 -15.30
N ALA A 839 24.69 22.51 -15.84
CA ALA A 839 24.73 21.18 -15.21
C ALA A 839 26.12 20.53 -15.14
N ARG A 840 27.07 20.95 -15.99
CA ARG A 840 28.47 20.48 -15.94
C ARG A 840 29.34 21.33 -15.03
N VAL A 841 28.97 22.60 -14.86
CA VAL A 841 29.66 23.56 -13.99
C VAL A 841 29.34 23.27 -12.52
N ASP A 842 28.05 23.03 -12.25
CA ASP A 842 27.56 22.51 -10.97
C ASP A 842 28.02 21.06 -10.75
#